data_AF-A0A521GUY2-F1
#
_entry.id   AF-A0A521GUY2-F1
#
_cell.length_a   1.000
_cell.length_b   1.000
_cell.length_c   1.000
_cell.angle_alpha   90.00
_cell.angle_beta   90.00
_cell.angle_gamma   90.00
#
_symmetry.space_group_name_H-M   'P 1'
#
loop_
_entity.id
_entity.type
_entity.pdbx_description
1 polymer ?
#
loop_
_entity_poly.entity_id
_entity_poly.type
_entity_poly.pdbx_seq_one_letter_code
_entity_poly.pdbx_strand_id
1 'polypeptide(L)'
;MQRILGSIFLLGLLSGAWLLPACSGGGGGGSSGNQAAVFRISGCSLGCSAGTCAANSTAVNQDIVITFNDRVDPATVSFTTIPIVETGTGSTPPGAFIVQGRTVIFRPALLLTDTGITFGFEEGGEYEIRLFASPDSNVVRSTIGRPNTTPLRCIVTASGVVDLVPGRPTVSFTPNAADPPAGREFVITMVFNDLMQVGQLVDPETGTSPTLRAVVVDESVSPALETTVDGVYEAVLDRNSLTTTVTFTAFSPYPGNHDGQRYLRLDFAGQIGDLVGNTLANAGSYVIPLPAAPTTEGSFVESFDDLSQLDSPASTAGLWAAPPGALDSGLNPVTGRHRGGGSGILGRFEPAGDFSFSTDSMTLGADEFDTLTGQDVTVTKGVFLFDSIRIPAGVVVRASGNWPLRLYARGEIVIEGTLDVTGESAPENFGKYFPTNAENIDGEDQGGISVAEASGGIEGRGGPGGGSGGHGGASWYLLTDPPKDYYDESKNNFQSGSPDPTRFVNRLDPFDNVSGFRAYGGNGDGVANRNSTGDAWARAADIATDRRNGAGMGSWSWPLRSNSVPYPAFTNDVRILSHFDPLPGRYLSFSLHRARGGGGGGFWSDGEQGWVFDPNGTDPLGNPLLEPTIDSTAQVFEYNSLYTWDTRVSGTVPDGAGGDFDVSLKPGIETLEPSTTATSNLLIGGSGGGAAGMSQHGSWNAAPSATRGTLDTYRTCDGGGGGGGGGGLQLHGGGRFAVSGLVSANGGGGGSSTFMLDVPYSPPNAVTLGPPGDAGGGGGSGGSILVEVNDGLEEVGADVISVEGGAGGLGSAGNHGGSGGSGLVRFETLTGSEGLPELAALVAPDGAVDLAPVGQPGVPNRTAQAAQILDGDITLNGDTINSNASGVRSLWFLAPEDLLQLFIAGWTVTCEYSTGGAPQTLVFDQDQPPQPGLPDTQDPNPIWIGFQTGWGPPGATEPDPLTVGGWVVPSRNPAGIGGGLAQIQANLWRMLRFQVVFDQDLVAALIGTHPNAYFRVTEVRIDWSGD
;
A
#
# COMPACT_ATOMS: atom_id res chain seq x y z
N MET A 1 -33.78 27.55 -2.07
CA MET A 1 -34.92 28.10 -2.84
C MET A 1 -34.92 29.62 -2.69
N GLN A 2 -34.46 30.34 -3.72
CA GLN A 2 -34.47 31.81 -3.76
C GLN A 2 -35.78 32.34 -4.32
N ARG A 3 -36.37 33.33 -3.64
CA ARG A 3 -37.00 34.50 -4.27
C ARG A 3 -37.36 35.56 -3.22
N ILE A 4 -37.24 36.83 -3.64
CA ILE A 4 -37.73 38.06 -3.01
C ILE A 4 -36.88 38.52 -1.80
N LEU A 5 -36.30 39.71 -1.66
CA LEU A 5 -36.64 41.08 -2.06
C LEU A 5 -35.34 41.88 -2.28
N GLY A 6 -35.28 42.62 -3.40
CA GLY A 6 -34.43 43.80 -3.52
C GLY A 6 -35.29 45.04 -3.33
N SER A 7 -34.82 45.99 -2.52
CA SER A 7 -34.85 47.44 -2.76
C SER A 7 -34.59 48.22 -1.47
N ILE A 8 -34.00 49.40 -1.67
CA ILE A 8 -33.76 50.53 -0.75
C ILE A 8 -32.30 50.63 -0.34
N PHE A 9 -31.53 51.41 -1.13
CA PHE A 9 -30.43 52.17 -0.57
C PHE A 9 -30.60 53.65 -0.90
N LEU A 10 -30.66 54.40 0.20
CA LEU A 10 -30.89 55.80 0.37
C LEU A 10 -29.61 56.56 0.03
N LEU A 11 -29.72 57.65 -0.73
CA LEU A 11 -28.62 58.61 -0.92
C LEU A 11 -28.23 59.23 0.44
N GLY A 12 -27.00 58.98 0.88
CA GLY A 12 -26.35 59.68 1.99
C GLY A 12 -25.12 60.41 1.48
N LEU A 13 -25.25 61.71 1.24
CA LEU A 13 -24.16 62.65 1.02
C LEU A 13 -23.34 62.80 2.31
N LEU A 14 -22.03 62.59 2.24
CA LEU A 14 -21.09 63.32 3.09
C LEU A 14 -19.75 63.56 2.39
N SER A 15 -19.30 64.79 2.61
CA SER A 15 -18.25 65.58 1.97
C SER A 15 -16.85 65.30 2.49
N GLY A 16 -15.86 65.24 1.60
CA GLY A 16 -14.43 65.28 1.91
C GLY A 16 -13.69 66.08 0.85
N ALA A 17 -13.15 67.22 1.26
CA ALA A 17 -12.64 68.30 0.42
C ALA A 17 -11.22 68.04 -0.11
N TRP A 18 -11.01 68.35 -1.40
CA TRP A 18 -9.70 68.71 -1.94
C TRP A 18 -9.74 70.16 -2.43
N LEU A 19 -8.91 70.99 -1.80
CA LEU A 19 -8.65 72.39 -2.15
C LEU A 19 -7.60 72.47 -3.26
N LEU A 20 -7.92 73.09 -4.38
CA LEU A 20 -7.00 73.90 -5.20
C LEU A 20 -7.76 75.12 -5.78
N PRO A 21 -7.08 76.25 -6.01
CA PRO A 21 -7.66 77.59 -5.91
C PRO A 21 -8.40 78.08 -7.16
N ALA A 22 -9.39 78.94 -6.91
CA ALA A 22 -10.18 79.68 -7.88
C ALA A 22 -9.45 80.94 -8.42
N CYS A 23 -9.74 81.35 -9.66
CA CYS A 23 -10.17 82.74 -9.95
C CYS A 23 -10.73 82.94 -11.37
N SER A 24 -11.94 83.54 -11.41
CA SER A 24 -12.62 84.35 -12.45
C SER A 24 -12.68 83.84 -13.90
N GLY A 25 -13.81 83.83 -14.62
CA GLY A 25 -15.10 84.50 -14.48
C GLY A 25 -15.60 84.85 -15.88
N GLY A 26 -16.91 84.69 -16.15
CA GLY A 26 -17.53 85.18 -17.39
C GLY A 26 -18.62 84.27 -17.94
N GLY A 27 -19.88 84.62 -17.71
CA GLY A 27 -21.03 83.99 -18.35
C GLY A 27 -21.10 84.31 -19.85
N GLY A 28 -21.62 83.36 -20.62
CA GLY A 28 -21.95 83.51 -22.03
C GLY A 28 -22.72 82.28 -22.50
N GLY A 29 -23.99 82.48 -22.87
CA GLY A 29 -24.86 81.43 -23.35
C GLY A 29 -24.45 80.87 -24.72
N GLY A 30 -24.96 79.67 -25.02
CA GLY A 30 -25.13 79.15 -26.36
C GLY A 30 -23.86 78.65 -27.06
N SER A 31 -23.65 77.33 -27.05
CA SER A 31 -23.24 76.59 -28.25
C SER A 31 -23.43 75.10 -28.01
N SER A 32 -24.14 74.47 -28.93
CA SER A 32 -24.01 73.05 -29.26
C SER A 32 -22.55 72.60 -29.13
N GLY A 33 -22.30 71.54 -28.36
CA GLY A 33 -20.99 70.90 -28.33
C GLY A 33 -20.60 70.54 -29.76
N ASN A 34 -19.54 71.15 -30.26
CA ASN A 34 -18.97 70.82 -31.56
C ASN A 34 -18.60 69.33 -31.57
N GLN A 35 -19.50 68.50 -32.09
CA GLN A 35 -19.16 67.16 -32.51
C GLN A 35 -18.08 67.29 -33.57
N ALA A 36 -16.98 66.55 -33.43
CA ALA A 36 -15.95 66.55 -34.45
C ALA A 36 -16.55 66.04 -35.77
N ALA A 37 -16.30 66.73 -36.89
CA ALA A 37 -16.74 66.30 -38.22
C ALA A 37 -16.23 64.90 -38.61
N VAL A 38 -15.22 64.40 -37.89
CA VAL A 38 -14.56 63.11 -38.09
C VAL A 38 -14.39 62.39 -36.75
N PHE A 39 -14.75 61.11 -36.67
CA PHE A 39 -14.56 60.26 -35.49
C PHE A 39 -13.20 59.57 -35.56
N ARG A 40 -12.34 59.78 -34.56
CA ARG A 40 -10.95 59.31 -34.55
C ARG A 40 -10.40 59.13 -33.13
N ILE A 41 -9.33 58.35 -33.02
CA ILE A 41 -8.52 58.28 -31.79
C ILE A 41 -8.04 59.68 -31.40
N SER A 42 -8.23 60.05 -30.14
CA SER A 42 -7.65 61.25 -29.53
C SER A 42 -6.48 60.94 -28.59
N GLY A 43 -6.37 59.71 -28.09
CA GLY A 43 -5.23 59.24 -27.29
C GLY A 43 -5.38 57.77 -26.91
N CYS A 44 -4.33 57.15 -26.35
CA CYS A 44 -4.40 55.81 -25.77
C CYS A 44 -3.33 55.63 -24.67
N SER A 45 -3.49 54.62 -23.80
CA SER A 45 -2.52 54.31 -22.72
C SER A 45 -1.13 53.93 -23.24
N LEU A 46 -1.04 53.44 -24.48
CA LEU A 46 0.22 53.07 -25.14
C LEU A 46 0.87 54.25 -25.90
N GLY A 47 0.39 55.48 -25.73
CA GLY A 47 0.96 56.68 -26.38
C GLY A 47 0.72 56.76 -27.88
N CYS A 48 -0.52 56.54 -28.33
CA CYS A 48 -0.86 56.45 -29.75
C CYS A 48 -0.68 57.78 -30.50
N SER A 49 0.18 57.77 -31.52
CA SER A 49 0.35 58.88 -32.46
C SER A 49 0.66 58.35 -33.87
N ALA A 50 0.14 59.02 -34.92
CA ALA A 50 0.36 58.64 -36.33
C ALA A 50 0.04 57.17 -36.71
N GLY A 51 -0.86 56.51 -35.97
CA GLY A 51 -1.29 55.13 -36.25
C GLY A 51 -0.41 54.03 -35.62
N THR A 52 0.58 54.41 -34.81
CA THR A 52 1.43 53.51 -34.02
C THR A 52 1.37 53.85 -32.52
N CYS A 53 1.86 52.94 -31.67
CA CYS A 53 2.01 53.16 -30.24
C CYS A 53 3.45 53.61 -29.91
N ALA A 54 3.63 54.45 -28.89
CA ALA A 54 4.94 54.87 -28.42
C ALA A 54 5.52 53.88 -27.39
N ALA A 55 4.66 53.24 -26.60
CA ALA A 55 5.04 52.15 -25.70
C ALA A 55 5.16 50.83 -26.47
N ASN A 56 6.22 50.07 -26.18
CA ASN A 56 6.47 48.74 -26.72
C ASN A 56 6.33 47.63 -25.65
N SER A 57 5.91 47.98 -24.44
CA SER A 57 5.63 47.03 -23.37
C SER A 57 4.32 47.36 -22.64
N THR A 58 3.72 46.34 -22.05
CA THR A 58 2.55 46.43 -21.16
C THR A 58 2.72 45.44 -20.02
N ALA A 59 2.14 45.67 -18.85
CA ALA A 59 2.10 44.64 -17.81
C ALA A 59 1.06 43.56 -18.14
N VAL A 60 1.24 42.35 -17.60
CA VAL A 60 0.37 41.21 -17.91
C VAL A 60 -1.08 41.40 -17.46
N ASN A 61 -1.30 42.27 -16.46
CA ASN A 61 -2.60 42.63 -15.92
C ASN A 61 -3.05 44.06 -16.29
N GLN A 62 -2.29 44.79 -17.10
CA GLN A 62 -2.54 46.22 -17.35
C GLN A 62 -3.70 46.46 -18.34
N ASP A 63 -4.60 47.38 -18.00
CA ASP A 63 -5.68 47.81 -18.87
C ASP A 63 -5.15 48.59 -20.09
N ILE A 64 -5.63 48.26 -21.29
CA ILE A 64 -5.35 49.01 -22.52
C ILE A 64 -6.49 49.97 -22.78
N VAL A 65 -6.20 51.27 -22.78
CA VAL A 65 -7.21 52.33 -22.87
C VAL A 65 -7.08 53.04 -24.20
N ILE A 66 -8.14 53.10 -25.00
CA ILE A 66 -8.23 53.85 -26.25
C ILE A 66 -9.31 54.92 -26.11
N THR A 67 -8.92 56.18 -26.24
CA THR A 67 -9.81 57.33 -26.09
C THR A 67 -10.09 57.95 -27.46
N PHE A 68 -11.37 58.16 -27.75
CA PHE A 68 -11.84 58.78 -28.99
C PHE A 68 -12.26 60.23 -28.77
N ASN A 69 -12.31 61.00 -29.85
CA ASN A 69 -12.75 62.39 -29.80
C ASN A 69 -14.28 62.58 -29.67
N ASP A 70 -15.06 61.50 -29.74
CA ASP A 70 -16.52 61.49 -29.54
C ASP A 70 -16.98 60.22 -28.78
N ARG A 71 -18.25 60.15 -28.37
CA ARG A 71 -18.80 59.00 -27.64
C ARG A 71 -18.83 57.75 -28.53
N VAL A 72 -18.35 56.64 -28.00
CA VAL A 72 -18.25 55.34 -28.67
C VAL A 72 -19.58 54.59 -28.54
N ASP A 73 -20.02 53.91 -29.61
CA ASP A 73 -21.13 52.97 -29.56
C ASP A 73 -20.63 51.59 -29.06
N PRO A 74 -21.06 51.13 -27.86
CA PRO A 74 -20.62 49.86 -27.30
C PRO A 74 -20.91 48.65 -28.20
N ALA A 75 -21.98 48.69 -29.00
CA ALA A 75 -22.34 47.59 -29.90
C ALA A 75 -21.32 47.37 -31.04
N THR A 76 -20.42 48.33 -31.26
CA THR A 76 -19.39 48.27 -32.31
C THR A 76 -17.99 47.90 -31.80
N VAL A 77 -17.86 47.62 -30.49
CA VAL A 77 -16.59 47.26 -29.86
C VAL A 77 -16.54 45.75 -29.62
N SER A 78 -15.59 45.09 -30.28
CA SER A 78 -15.29 43.66 -30.09
C SER A 78 -13.89 43.34 -30.60
N PHE A 79 -13.43 42.11 -30.42
CA PHE A 79 -12.17 41.64 -31.02
C PHE A 79 -12.16 41.67 -32.56
N THR A 80 -13.32 41.82 -33.21
CA THR A 80 -13.38 42.00 -34.68
C THR A 80 -13.09 43.42 -35.14
N THR A 81 -13.30 44.41 -34.27
CA THR A 81 -13.03 45.83 -34.56
C THR A 81 -11.74 46.32 -33.91
N ILE A 82 -11.35 45.68 -32.81
CA ILE A 82 -10.09 45.88 -32.08
C ILE A 82 -9.40 44.51 -31.86
N PRO A 83 -8.76 43.91 -32.89
CA PRO A 83 -8.03 42.67 -32.71
C PRO A 83 -6.88 42.86 -31.72
N ILE A 84 -6.78 41.96 -30.75
CA ILE A 84 -5.61 41.78 -29.90
C ILE A 84 -5.22 40.32 -30.08
N VAL A 85 -4.05 40.09 -30.66
CA VAL A 85 -3.62 38.76 -31.09
C VAL A 85 -2.17 38.55 -30.71
N GLU A 86 -1.87 37.44 -30.06
CA GLU A 86 -0.50 37.04 -29.81
C GLU A 86 0.20 36.65 -31.13
N THR A 87 1.36 37.22 -31.40
CA THR A 87 2.06 37.07 -32.68
C THR A 87 2.67 35.67 -32.88
N GLY A 88 3.01 34.97 -31.79
CA GLY A 88 3.56 33.62 -31.82
C GLY A 88 2.50 32.54 -32.05
N THR A 89 1.35 32.63 -31.37
CA THR A 89 0.31 31.58 -31.38
C THR A 89 -0.90 31.92 -32.24
N GLY A 90 -1.13 33.20 -32.54
CA GLY A 90 -2.35 33.69 -33.19
C GLY A 90 -3.57 33.75 -32.27
N SER A 91 -3.40 33.51 -30.97
CA SER A 91 -4.48 33.45 -30.00
C SER A 91 -4.90 34.84 -29.51
N THR A 92 -6.18 34.99 -29.12
CA THR A 92 -6.68 36.21 -28.48
C THR A 92 -6.56 36.07 -26.96
N PRO A 93 -5.95 37.05 -26.26
CA PRO A 93 -5.82 36.99 -24.81
C PRO A 93 -7.20 37.07 -24.12
N PRO A 94 -7.44 36.27 -23.07
CA PRO A 94 -8.69 36.35 -22.32
C PRO A 94 -8.84 37.73 -21.66
N GLY A 95 -9.99 38.36 -21.87
CA GLY A 95 -10.30 39.70 -21.38
C GLY A 95 -11.59 40.24 -21.96
N ALA A 96 -11.99 41.43 -21.53
CA ALA A 96 -13.24 42.06 -21.93
C ALA A 96 -13.05 43.53 -22.32
N PHE A 97 -13.89 44.00 -23.24
CA PHE A 97 -13.98 45.43 -23.57
C PHE A 97 -15.04 46.12 -22.71
N ILE A 98 -14.66 47.24 -22.11
CA ILE A 98 -15.54 48.11 -21.33
C ILE A 98 -15.59 49.47 -22.02
N VAL A 99 -16.80 49.96 -22.33
CA VAL A 99 -16.98 51.26 -22.99
C VAL A 99 -17.52 52.28 -22.00
N GLN A 100 -16.75 53.36 -21.79
CA GLN A 100 -17.08 54.45 -20.87
C GLN A 100 -17.09 55.79 -21.63
N GLY A 101 -18.25 56.15 -22.17
CA GLY A 101 -18.43 57.41 -22.90
C GLY A 101 -17.59 57.46 -24.18
N ARG A 102 -16.42 58.12 -24.13
CA ARG A 102 -15.49 58.24 -25.26
C ARG A 102 -14.34 57.23 -25.22
N THR A 103 -14.28 56.41 -24.19
CA THR A 103 -13.15 55.54 -23.90
C THR A 103 -13.55 54.09 -24.07
N VAL A 104 -12.68 53.31 -24.71
CA VAL A 104 -12.74 51.85 -24.76
C VAL A 104 -11.57 51.31 -23.94
N ILE A 105 -11.85 50.42 -23.01
CA ILE A 105 -10.85 49.78 -22.15
C ILE A 105 -10.88 48.29 -22.46
N PHE A 106 -9.76 47.74 -22.93
CA PHE A 106 -9.54 46.31 -22.88
C PHE A 106 -8.97 45.96 -21.51
N ARG A 107 -9.70 45.16 -20.76
CA ARG A 107 -9.31 44.66 -19.45
C ARG A 107 -8.93 43.19 -19.58
N PRO A 108 -7.64 42.83 -19.44
CA PRO A 108 -7.21 41.43 -19.39
C PRO A 108 -7.98 40.69 -18.28
N ALA A 109 -8.21 39.39 -18.41
CA ALA A 109 -8.81 38.61 -17.33
C ALA A 109 -7.80 38.40 -16.17
N LEU A 110 -8.31 38.18 -14.95
CA LEU A 110 -7.58 37.48 -13.88
C LEU A 110 -8.31 36.17 -13.68
N LEU A 111 -7.64 35.06 -13.92
CA LEU A 111 -8.24 33.74 -13.83
C LEU A 111 -7.53 32.98 -12.71
N LEU A 112 -8.31 32.48 -11.75
CA LEU A 112 -7.79 31.54 -10.77
C LEU A 112 -7.61 30.18 -11.44
N THR A 113 -6.46 29.57 -11.22
CA THR A 113 -6.15 28.19 -11.61
C THR A 113 -5.53 27.49 -10.41
N ASP A 114 -5.41 26.17 -10.50
CA ASP A 114 -4.81 25.31 -9.46
C ASP A 114 -3.33 25.69 -9.19
N THR A 115 -2.66 26.30 -10.18
CA THR A 115 -1.27 26.80 -10.08
C THR A 115 -1.15 28.25 -9.60
N GLY A 116 -2.26 28.91 -9.29
CA GLY A 116 -2.33 30.31 -8.90
C GLY A 116 -3.06 31.19 -9.91
N ILE A 117 -2.79 32.50 -9.86
CA ILE A 117 -3.46 33.48 -10.71
C ILE A 117 -2.78 33.50 -12.09
N THR A 118 -3.55 33.22 -13.13
CA THR A 118 -3.16 33.45 -14.52
C THR A 118 -3.72 34.78 -15.01
N PHE A 119 -2.93 35.47 -15.82
CA PHE A 119 -3.24 36.78 -16.34
C PHE A 119 -3.75 36.69 -17.77
N GLY A 120 -4.53 37.70 -18.19
CA GLY A 120 -5.04 37.76 -19.55
C GLY A 120 -3.95 37.85 -20.62
N PHE A 121 -2.80 38.46 -20.31
CA PHE A 121 -1.60 38.37 -21.15
C PHE A 121 -0.60 37.40 -20.52
N GLU A 122 0.14 36.69 -21.37
CA GLU A 122 1.23 35.81 -20.97
C GLU A 122 2.54 36.60 -20.79
N GLU A 123 3.30 36.28 -19.74
CA GLU A 123 4.60 36.90 -19.49
C GLU A 123 5.58 36.61 -20.65
N GLY A 124 6.17 37.67 -21.20
CA GLY A 124 7.05 37.60 -22.37
C GLY A 124 6.30 37.52 -23.72
N GLY A 125 4.97 37.38 -23.72
CA GLY A 125 4.16 37.28 -24.92
C GLY A 125 4.16 38.58 -25.74
N GLU A 126 4.26 38.48 -27.06
CA GLU A 126 4.19 39.62 -27.97
C GLU A 126 2.79 39.74 -28.58
N TYR A 127 2.05 40.78 -28.20
CA TYR A 127 0.68 41.00 -28.62
C TYR A 127 0.58 42.12 -29.66
N GLU A 128 0.02 41.80 -30.81
CA GLU A 128 -0.35 42.76 -31.83
C GLU A 128 -1.76 43.31 -31.58
N ILE A 129 -1.82 44.62 -31.34
CA ILE A 129 -3.07 45.37 -31.14
C ILE A 129 -3.37 46.15 -32.41
N ARG A 130 -4.53 45.90 -32.99
CA ARG A 130 -5.05 46.60 -34.17
C ARG A 130 -6.33 47.34 -33.84
N LEU A 131 -6.51 48.52 -34.42
CA LEU A 131 -7.80 49.20 -34.52
C LEU A 131 -8.06 49.49 -35.99
N PHE A 132 -9.13 48.93 -36.53
CA PHE A 132 -9.50 49.19 -37.92
C PHE A 132 -10.07 50.59 -38.12
N ALA A 133 -9.90 51.12 -39.33
CA ALA A 133 -10.40 52.43 -39.73
C ALA A 133 -11.00 52.38 -41.14
N SER A 134 -11.94 53.29 -41.41
CA SER A 134 -12.56 53.45 -42.73
C SER A 134 -11.50 53.53 -43.84
N PRO A 135 -11.66 52.79 -44.96
CA PRO A 135 -12.91 52.22 -45.49
C PRO A 135 -13.27 50.81 -45.01
N ASP A 136 -12.58 50.22 -44.03
CA ASP A 136 -12.98 48.91 -43.49
C ASP A 136 -14.43 48.88 -42.98
N SER A 137 -15.10 47.75 -43.15
CA SER A 137 -16.47 47.56 -42.68
C SER A 137 -16.56 47.33 -41.17
N ASN A 138 -15.53 46.70 -40.59
CA ASN A 138 -15.45 46.28 -39.19
C ASN A 138 -14.69 47.31 -38.34
N VAL A 139 -15.29 48.48 -38.15
CA VAL A 139 -14.67 49.61 -37.43
C VAL A 139 -15.52 50.02 -36.23
N VAL A 140 -14.86 50.50 -35.18
CA VAL A 140 -15.52 51.14 -34.05
C VAL A 140 -16.25 52.40 -34.55
N ARG A 141 -17.48 52.61 -34.08
CA ARG A 141 -18.30 53.77 -34.46
C ARG A 141 -18.64 54.63 -33.26
N SER A 142 -18.94 55.89 -33.53
CA SER A 142 -19.57 56.75 -32.52
C SER A 142 -21.05 56.40 -32.33
N THR A 143 -21.67 56.88 -31.25
CA THR A 143 -23.11 56.67 -30.97
C THR A 143 -24.06 57.27 -32.02
N ILE A 144 -23.54 58.05 -32.97
CA ILE A 144 -24.27 58.60 -34.12
C ILE A 144 -23.86 57.92 -35.46
N GLY A 145 -23.14 56.80 -35.39
CA GLY A 145 -22.83 55.92 -36.52
C GLY A 145 -21.57 56.28 -37.34
N ARG A 146 -20.80 57.31 -36.95
CA ARG A 146 -19.59 57.72 -37.70
C ARG A 146 -18.46 56.69 -37.50
N PRO A 147 -17.85 56.17 -38.57
CA PRO A 147 -16.76 55.18 -38.46
C PRO A 147 -15.45 55.84 -38.00
N ASN A 148 -14.63 55.08 -37.26
CA ASN A 148 -13.28 55.49 -36.92
C ASN A 148 -12.45 55.70 -38.20
N THR A 149 -11.73 56.82 -38.30
CA THR A 149 -10.87 57.12 -39.46
C THR A 149 -9.37 57.01 -39.17
N THR A 150 -8.97 56.70 -37.94
CA THR A 150 -7.55 56.58 -37.58
C THR A 150 -7.22 55.13 -37.27
N PRO A 151 -6.45 54.43 -38.12
CA PRO A 151 -6.03 53.07 -37.81
C PRO A 151 -5.03 53.08 -36.66
N LEU A 152 -4.94 51.98 -35.91
CA LEU A 152 -3.86 51.72 -34.97
C LEU A 152 -3.27 50.35 -35.27
N ARG A 153 -1.95 50.25 -35.28
CA ARG A 153 -1.23 48.97 -35.31
C ARG A 153 0.02 49.08 -34.45
N CYS A 154 0.11 48.28 -33.40
CA CYS A 154 1.34 48.18 -32.61
C CYS A 154 1.52 46.79 -32.01
N ILE A 155 2.77 46.46 -31.71
CA ILE A 155 3.16 45.24 -31.01
C ILE A 155 3.68 45.66 -29.64
N VAL A 156 3.19 45.01 -28.60
CA VAL A 156 3.66 45.21 -27.22
C VAL A 156 4.10 43.87 -26.65
N THR A 157 5.22 43.86 -25.94
CA THR A 157 5.65 42.71 -25.14
C THR A 157 5.03 42.83 -23.74
N ALA A 158 4.27 41.82 -23.31
CA ALA A 158 3.73 41.78 -21.97
C ALA A 158 4.85 41.39 -20.98
N SER A 159 5.11 42.20 -19.97
CA SER A 159 6.07 41.84 -18.92
C SER A 159 5.80 42.54 -17.60
N GLY A 160 5.90 41.77 -16.52
CA GLY A 160 5.68 42.22 -15.15
C GLY A 160 4.21 42.44 -14.82
N VAL A 161 3.93 42.63 -13.54
CA VAL A 161 2.59 42.88 -12.99
C VAL A 161 2.54 44.34 -12.53
N VAL A 162 1.48 45.06 -12.88
CA VAL A 162 1.21 46.40 -12.34
C VAL A 162 0.42 46.27 -11.05
N ASP A 163 0.91 46.97 -10.03
CA ASP A 163 0.18 47.24 -8.81
C ASP A 163 -0.95 48.24 -9.09
N LEU A 164 -2.19 47.77 -9.02
CA LEU A 164 -3.37 48.60 -9.28
C LEU A 164 -3.75 49.45 -8.06
N VAL A 165 -3.25 49.12 -6.86
CA VAL A 165 -3.45 49.87 -5.62
C VAL A 165 -2.08 50.16 -4.99
N PRO A 166 -1.40 51.24 -5.43
CA PRO A 166 -0.02 51.48 -5.05
C PRO A 166 0.24 51.43 -3.53
N GLY A 167 1.09 50.49 -3.11
CA GLY A 167 1.62 50.43 -1.74
C GLY A 167 1.46 49.06 -1.09
N ARG A 168 1.63 49.01 0.24
CA ARG A 168 1.42 47.77 0.99
C ARG A 168 -0.07 47.57 1.25
N PRO A 169 -0.63 46.37 1.01
CA PRO A 169 -2.03 46.10 1.30
C PRO A 169 -2.30 46.14 2.81
N THR A 170 -3.57 46.33 3.17
CA THR A 170 -4.10 46.26 4.53
C THR A 170 -5.33 45.36 4.57
N VAL A 171 -5.52 44.66 5.69
CA VAL A 171 -6.71 43.84 5.93
C VAL A 171 -7.59 44.51 6.97
N SER A 172 -8.90 44.50 6.70
CA SER A 172 -9.96 44.77 7.67
C SER A 172 -10.81 43.52 7.82
N PHE A 173 -11.38 43.28 9.00
CA PHE A 173 -12.19 42.09 9.22
C PHE A 173 -13.37 42.38 10.14
N THR A 174 -14.44 41.60 9.95
CA THR A 174 -15.66 41.64 10.74
C THR A 174 -16.08 40.19 11.03
N PRO A 175 -16.49 39.85 12.27
CA PRO A 175 -16.55 40.71 13.45
C PRO A 175 -15.16 41.08 14.03
N ASN A 176 -15.10 42.08 14.89
CA ASN A 176 -13.86 42.54 15.54
C ASN A 176 -14.13 43.13 16.94
N ALA A 177 -13.11 43.61 17.65
CA ALA A 177 -13.27 44.17 18.99
C ALA A 177 -14.23 45.38 19.09
N ALA A 178 -14.39 46.16 18.02
CA ALA A 178 -15.30 47.30 17.97
C ALA A 178 -16.73 46.92 17.53
N ASP A 179 -16.87 45.80 16.81
CA ASP A 179 -18.13 45.22 16.35
C ASP A 179 -18.14 43.71 16.64
N PRO A 180 -18.32 43.33 17.92
CA PRO A 180 -18.27 41.93 18.34
C PRO A 180 -19.50 41.16 17.83
N PRO A 181 -19.38 39.84 17.63
CA PRO A 181 -20.47 39.01 17.14
C PRO A 181 -21.63 38.97 18.13
N ALA A 182 -22.87 38.94 17.61
CA ALA A 182 -24.09 38.87 18.42
C ALA A 182 -24.45 37.46 18.89
N GLY A 183 -23.87 36.43 18.27
CA GLY A 183 -24.12 35.02 18.56
C GLY A 183 -22.86 34.19 18.28
N ARG A 184 -22.91 32.91 18.66
CA ARG A 184 -21.77 31.97 18.57
C ARG A 184 -21.56 31.40 17.18
N GLU A 185 -22.54 31.50 16.30
CA GLU A 185 -22.44 31.13 14.90
C GLU A 185 -22.27 32.41 14.09
N PHE A 186 -21.06 32.67 13.63
CA PHE A 186 -20.76 33.79 12.75
C PHE A 186 -19.68 33.42 11.75
N VAL A 187 -19.61 34.21 10.70
CA VAL A 187 -18.62 34.06 9.63
C VAL A 187 -17.61 35.18 9.79
N ILE A 188 -16.33 34.89 9.65
CA ILE A 188 -15.29 35.92 9.64
C ILE A 188 -15.10 36.36 8.19
N THR A 189 -15.40 37.63 7.92
CA THR A 189 -15.14 38.25 6.61
C THR A 189 -13.89 39.11 6.71
N MET A 190 -12.87 38.80 5.92
CA MET A 190 -11.59 39.51 5.83
C MET A 190 -11.53 40.21 4.47
N VAL A 191 -11.45 41.53 4.46
CA VAL A 191 -11.38 42.36 3.25
C VAL A 191 -10.01 43.01 3.17
N PHE A 192 -9.23 42.58 2.19
CA PHE A 192 -8.00 43.20 1.78
C PHE A 192 -8.31 44.33 0.79
N ASN A 193 -7.73 45.51 1.01
CA ASN A 193 -7.95 46.67 0.15
C ASN A 193 -7.15 46.62 -1.17
N ASP A 194 -6.74 45.42 -1.59
CA ASP A 194 -5.94 45.16 -2.78
C ASP A 194 -6.25 43.77 -3.37
N LEU A 195 -5.74 43.51 -4.56
CA LEU A 195 -5.73 42.20 -5.19
C LEU A 195 -4.56 41.39 -4.65
N MET A 196 -4.88 40.28 -3.99
CA MET A 196 -3.92 39.45 -3.26
C MET A 196 -3.52 38.22 -4.06
N GLN A 197 -2.37 37.63 -3.73
CA GLN A 197 -2.02 36.30 -4.20
C GLN A 197 -2.90 35.26 -3.49
N VAL A 198 -4.00 34.85 -4.14
CA VAL A 198 -5.01 33.98 -3.51
C VAL A 198 -4.43 32.65 -3.04
N GLY A 199 -3.46 32.05 -3.74
CA GLY A 199 -2.80 30.82 -3.30
C GLY A 199 -2.00 30.96 -1.99
N GLN A 200 -1.69 32.18 -1.55
CA GLN A 200 -1.15 32.40 -0.21
C GLN A 200 -2.25 32.46 0.85
N LEU A 201 -3.47 32.85 0.47
CA LEU A 201 -4.60 33.04 1.39
C LEU A 201 -5.38 31.75 1.59
N VAL A 202 -5.64 31.00 0.53
CA VAL A 202 -6.51 29.82 0.52
C VAL A 202 -5.97 28.80 -0.47
N ASP A 203 -5.95 27.54 -0.05
CA ASP A 203 -5.84 26.40 -0.95
C ASP A 203 -7.24 26.05 -1.47
N PRO A 204 -7.51 26.21 -2.77
CA PRO A 204 -8.84 25.99 -3.34
C PRO A 204 -9.28 24.52 -3.36
N GLU A 205 -8.35 23.56 -3.24
CA GLU A 205 -8.69 22.13 -3.21
C GLU A 205 -9.13 21.70 -1.81
N THR A 206 -8.39 22.13 -0.80
CA THR A 206 -8.62 21.71 0.60
C THR A 206 -9.50 22.68 1.39
N GLY A 207 -9.66 23.92 0.92
CA GLY A 207 -10.34 24.98 1.67
C GLY A 207 -9.57 25.45 2.91
N THR A 208 -8.31 25.05 3.06
CA THR A 208 -7.45 25.43 4.19
C THR A 208 -6.65 26.70 3.88
N SER A 209 -6.01 27.29 4.89
CA SER A 209 -5.14 28.45 4.72
C SER A 209 -3.73 28.20 5.25
N PRO A 210 -2.68 28.47 4.44
CA PRO A 210 -1.30 28.39 4.92
C PRO A 210 -0.84 29.65 5.68
N THR A 211 -1.60 30.74 5.63
CA THR A 211 -1.18 32.05 6.19
C THR A 211 -2.20 32.72 7.12
N LEU A 212 -3.43 32.20 7.19
CA LEU A 212 -4.50 32.66 8.06
C LEU A 212 -4.82 31.56 9.08
N ARG A 213 -5.00 31.94 10.35
CA ARG A 213 -5.46 31.01 11.38
C ARG A 213 -6.47 31.66 12.32
N ALA A 214 -7.54 30.94 12.62
CA ALA A 214 -8.50 31.26 13.67
C ALA A 214 -8.25 30.33 14.87
N VAL A 215 -7.97 30.90 16.04
CA VAL A 215 -7.57 30.17 17.24
C VAL A 215 -8.38 30.68 18.42
N VAL A 216 -9.08 29.80 19.14
CA VAL A 216 -9.65 30.15 20.45
C VAL A 216 -8.53 30.11 21.48
N VAL A 217 -8.40 31.18 22.25
CA VAL A 217 -7.44 31.28 23.36
C VAL A 217 -8.25 31.36 24.65
N ASP A 218 -7.93 30.51 25.62
CA ASP A 218 -8.50 30.50 26.96
C ASP A 218 -7.43 30.68 28.02
N GLU A 219 -7.41 31.87 28.63
CA GLU A 219 -6.45 32.27 29.68
C GLU A 219 -6.94 31.92 31.10
N SER A 220 -8.06 31.22 31.26
CA SER A 220 -8.53 30.75 32.58
C SER A 220 -7.67 29.61 33.15
N VAL A 221 -6.93 28.91 32.29
CA VAL A 221 -6.02 27.81 32.63
C VAL A 221 -4.55 28.21 32.36
N SER A 222 -3.60 27.55 33.02
CA SER A 222 -2.16 27.87 32.93
C SER A 222 -1.32 26.64 32.58
N PRO A 223 -0.58 26.63 31.45
CA PRO A 223 -0.54 27.68 30.42
C PRO A 223 -1.91 27.86 29.73
N ALA A 224 -2.11 29.01 29.07
CA ALA A 224 -3.33 29.28 28.33
C ALA A 224 -3.57 28.18 27.29
N LEU A 225 -4.81 27.72 27.18
CA LEU A 225 -5.21 26.73 26.19
C LEU A 225 -5.42 27.43 24.85
N GLU A 226 -4.77 26.96 23.81
CA GLU A 226 -4.95 27.44 22.44
C GLU A 226 -5.51 26.31 21.56
N THR A 227 -6.69 26.54 21.02
CA THR A 227 -7.45 25.56 20.24
C THR A 227 -7.67 26.12 18.83
N THR A 228 -7.20 25.40 17.81
CA THR A 228 -7.44 25.83 16.42
C THR A 228 -8.93 25.62 16.09
N VAL A 229 -9.52 26.57 15.37
CA VAL A 229 -10.91 26.43 14.90
C VAL A 229 -10.89 25.82 13.51
N ASP A 230 -11.46 24.63 13.40
CA ASP A 230 -11.63 23.98 12.10
C ASP A 230 -12.74 24.63 11.29
N GLY A 231 -12.51 24.78 9.99
CA GLY A 231 -13.45 25.41 9.08
C GLY A 231 -12.87 25.57 7.69
N VAL A 232 -13.66 26.21 6.82
CA VAL A 232 -13.31 26.42 5.40
C VAL A 232 -13.04 27.90 5.15
N TYR A 233 -11.96 28.17 4.44
CA TYR A 233 -11.64 29.46 3.86
C TYR A 233 -12.05 29.50 2.39
N GLU A 234 -12.66 30.60 1.97
CA GLU A 234 -13.00 30.86 0.58
C GLU A 234 -12.55 32.27 0.19
N ALA A 235 -11.85 32.40 -0.92
CA ALA A 235 -11.28 33.67 -1.37
C ALA A 235 -11.87 34.11 -2.71
N VAL A 236 -12.32 35.37 -2.76
CA VAL A 236 -12.88 36.01 -3.96
C VAL A 236 -12.12 37.28 -4.28
N LEU A 237 -11.57 37.36 -5.50
CA LEU A 237 -10.99 38.57 -6.07
C LEU A 237 -12.06 39.39 -6.76
N ASP A 238 -12.23 40.66 -6.35
CA ASP A 238 -13.05 41.62 -7.07
C ASP A 238 -12.15 42.68 -7.74
N ARG A 239 -11.93 42.48 -9.04
CA ARG A 239 -11.12 43.39 -9.87
C ARG A 239 -11.78 44.75 -10.10
N ASN A 240 -13.08 44.90 -9.86
CA ASN A 240 -13.74 46.20 -10.04
C ASN A 240 -13.62 47.08 -8.79
N SER A 241 -13.72 46.50 -7.60
CA SER A 241 -13.46 47.19 -6.34
C SER A 241 -11.98 47.23 -5.98
N LEU A 242 -11.14 46.45 -6.66
CA LEU A 242 -9.71 46.26 -6.35
C LEU A 242 -9.51 45.73 -4.93
N THR A 243 -10.31 44.73 -4.56
CA THR A 243 -10.26 44.10 -3.23
C THR A 243 -10.23 42.60 -3.33
N THR A 244 -9.66 41.95 -2.31
CA THR A 244 -9.77 40.51 -2.12
C THR A 244 -10.54 40.25 -0.83
N THR A 245 -11.58 39.43 -0.91
CA THR A 245 -12.38 39.04 0.26
C THR A 245 -12.12 37.58 0.58
N VAL A 246 -11.73 37.29 1.81
CA VAL A 246 -11.63 35.92 2.34
C VAL A 246 -12.72 35.74 3.38
N THR A 247 -13.43 34.62 3.28
CA THR A 247 -14.49 34.23 4.20
C THR A 247 -14.06 32.97 4.94
N PHE A 248 -14.06 33.00 6.27
CA PHE A 248 -13.86 31.80 7.09
C PHE A 248 -15.18 31.37 7.73
N THR A 249 -15.58 30.13 7.49
CA THR A 249 -16.77 29.50 8.08
C THR A 249 -16.32 28.34 8.95
N ALA A 250 -16.52 28.45 10.27
CA ALA A 250 -16.20 27.39 11.20
C ALA A 250 -17.16 26.19 11.04
N PHE A 251 -16.66 24.98 11.24
CA PHE A 251 -17.49 23.76 11.27
C PHE A 251 -18.33 23.65 12.55
N SER A 252 -17.82 24.21 13.65
CA SER A 252 -18.51 24.26 14.93
C SER A 252 -18.80 25.72 15.36
N PRO A 253 -19.89 25.97 16.11
CA PRO A 253 -20.12 27.27 16.74
C PRO A 253 -18.94 27.67 17.62
N TYR A 254 -18.58 28.94 17.71
CA TYR A 254 -17.50 29.36 18.61
C TYR A 254 -17.90 29.21 20.09
N PRO A 255 -16.94 29.02 21.01
CA PRO A 255 -17.26 28.95 22.44
C PRO A 255 -17.78 30.28 22.99
N GLY A 256 -18.36 30.19 24.18
CA GLY A 256 -18.75 31.36 24.94
C GLY A 256 -17.53 32.08 25.51
N ASN A 257 -17.71 33.36 25.81
CA ASN A 257 -16.76 34.12 26.59
C ASN A 257 -16.74 33.62 28.06
N HIS A 258 -15.55 33.26 28.54
CA HIS A 258 -15.29 32.83 29.92
C HIS A 258 -14.80 34.04 30.74
N ASP A 259 -15.71 34.91 31.18
CA ASP A 259 -15.41 36.11 31.99
C ASP A 259 -14.34 37.06 31.41
N GLY A 260 -14.21 37.10 30.08
CA GLY A 260 -13.23 37.92 29.36
C GLY A 260 -11.87 37.24 29.19
N GLN A 261 -11.66 36.05 29.75
CA GLN A 261 -10.42 35.28 29.62
C GLN A 261 -10.40 34.40 28.37
N ARG A 262 -11.55 34.17 27.72
CA ARG A 262 -11.65 33.42 26.46
C ARG A 262 -12.02 34.33 25.29
N TYR A 263 -11.23 34.26 24.22
CA TYR A 263 -11.44 35.05 23.01
C TYR A 263 -10.97 34.32 21.76
N LEU A 264 -11.40 34.80 20.60
CA LEU A 264 -10.93 34.30 19.31
C LEU A 264 -9.76 35.18 18.85
N ARG A 265 -8.63 34.57 18.53
CA ARG A 265 -7.46 35.19 17.92
C ARG A 265 -7.44 34.88 16.42
N LEU A 266 -7.33 35.91 15.60
CA LEU A 266 -7.15 35.80 14.16
C LEU A 266 -5.72 36.22 13.80
N ASP A 267 -4.95 35.28 13.28
CA ASP A 267 -3.54 35.46 12.94
C ASP A 267 -3.37 35.66 11.43
N PHE A 268 -2.73 36.77 11.05
CA PHE A 268 -2.35 37.08 9.66
C PHE A 268 -0.83 37.02 9.51
N ALA A 269 -0.33 36.11 8.68
CA ALA A 269 1.10 35.98 8.48
C ALA A 269 1.73 37.15 7.70
N GLY A 270 2.98 37.47 8.02
CA GLY A 270 3.70 38.61 7.41
C GLY A 270 4.07 38.41 5.94
N GLN A 271 4.07 37.17 5.45
CA GLN A 271 4.37 36.83 4.05
C GLN A 271 3.20 37.09 3.08
N ILE A 272 1.99 37.38 3.58
CA ILE A 272 0.83 37.66 2.75
C ILE A 272 1.13 38.88 1.86
N GLY A 273 1.10 38.68 0.54
CA GLY A 273 1.44 39.67 -0.46
C GLY A 273 0.33 39.95 -1.47
N ASP A 274 0.32 41.17 -1.99
CA ASP A 274 -0.46 41.53 -3.18
C ASP A 274 0.10 40.85 -4.46
N LEU A 275 -0.51 41.11 -5.62
CA LEU A 275 -0.08 40.55 -6.90
C LEU A 275 1.36 40.92 -7.33
N VAL A 276 1.95 41.99 -6.77
CA VAL A 276 3.33 42.42 -7.08
C VAL A 276 4.33 42.08 -5.98
N GLY A 277 3.88 41.52 -4.86
CA GLY A 277 4.69 41.06 -3.74
C GLY A 277 4.89 42.07 -2.61
N ASN A 278 4.12 43.16 -2.55
CA ASN A 278 4.14 44.02 -1.35
C ASN A 278 3.47 43.29 -0.19
N THR A 279 4.17 43.15 0.93
CA THR A 279 3.66 42.43 2.10
C THR A 279 2.65 43.25 2.90
N LEU A 280 1.71 42.54 3.54
CA LEU A 280 0.64 43.10 4.37
C LEU A 280 1.17 44.08 5.42
N ALA A 281 0.66 45.31 5.41
CA ALA A 281 1.11 46.40 6.29
C ALA A 281 0.74 46.17 7.76
N ASN A 282 -0.39 45.52 8.01
CA ASN A 282 -0.94 45.24 9.33
C ASN A 282 -1.03 43.72 9.60
N ALA A 283 0.02 42.97 9.28
CA ALA A 283 0.14 41.58 9.72
C ALA A 283 0.24 41.47 11.25
N GLY A 284 -0.10 40.31 11.80
CA GLY A 284 -0.08 40.03 13.24
C GLY A 284 -1.35 39.37 13.75
N SER A 285 -1.48 39.31 15.07
CA SER A 285 -2.59 38.66 15.79
C SER A 285 -3.62 39.69 16.23
N TYR A 286 -4.89 39.37 16.01
CA TYR A 286 -6.02 40.23 16.39
C TYR A 286 -7.02 39.50 17.26
N VAL A 287 -7.61 40.21 18.22
CA VAL A 287 -8.60 39.65 19.15
C VAL A 287 -10.02 40.00 18.69
N ILE A 288 -10.86 38.97 18.65
CA ILE A 288 -12.31 39.05 18.47
C ILE A 288 -12.95 38.57 19.78
N PRO A 289 -13.63 39.45 20.54
CA PRO A 289 -14.37 39.05 21.72
C PRO A 289 -15.45 38.04 21.37
N LEU A 290 -15.59 36.99 22.18
CA LEU A 290 -16.66 36.01 22.03
C LEU A 290 -17.94 36.50 22.74
N PRO A 291 -19.13 36.08 22.29
CA PRO A 291 -20.37 36.39 22.99
C PRO A 291 -20.44 35.64 24.33
N ALA A 292 -21.10 36.20 25.34
CA ALA A 292 -21.28 35.50 26.62
C ALA A 292 -22.12 34.23 26.44
N ALA A 293 -21.68 33.12 27.04
CA ALA A 293 -22.47 31.89 27.17
C ALA A 293 -22.41 31.39 28.62
N PRO A 294 -23.51 30.83 29.15
CA PRO A 294 -23.50 30.23 30.47
C PRO A 294 -22.73 28.91 30.45
N THR A 295 -21.73 28.76 31.32
CA THR A 295 -21.03 27.49 31.53
C THR A 295 -21.86 26.59 32.45
N THR A 296 -22.05 25.33 32.06
CA THR A 296 -22.65 24.27 32.88
C THR A 296 -21.61 23.18 33.14
N GLU A 297 -21.56 22.65 34.36
CA GLU A 297 -20.71 21.51 34.70
C GLU A 297 -21.52 20.21 34.66
N GLY A 298 -20.86 19.12 34.29
CA GLY A 298 -21.44 17.78 34.30
C GLY A 298 -20.39 16.68 34.17
N SER A 299 -20.87 15.46 33.97
CA SER A 299 -20.00 14.30 33.82
C SER A 299 -20.63 13.24 32.91
N PHE A 300 -19.82 12.60 32.07
CA PHE A 300 -20.15 11.31 31.49
C PHE A 300 -19.67 10.21 32.43
N VAL A 301 -20.55 9.26 32.73
CA VAL A 301 -20.23 8.11 33.59
C VAL A 301 -20.64 6.86 32.85
N GLU A 302 -19.67 6.03 32.50
CA GLU A 302 -19.89 4.70 31.95
C GLU A 302 -19.65 3.66 33.06
N SER A 303 -20.71 2.94 33.44
CA SER A 303 -20.67 1.88 34.45
C SER A 303 -20.62 0.47 33.86
N PHE A 304 -20.57 0.35 32.53
CA PHE A 304 -20.55 -0.89 31.76
C PHE A 304 -21.79 -1.77 31.99
N ASP A 305 -22.91 -1.16 32.37
CA ASP A 305 -24.22 -1.82 32.51
C ASP A 305 -25.08 -1.75 31.24
N ASP A 306 -24.69 -0.91 30.29
CA ASP A 306 -25.44 -0.64 29.06
C ASP A 306 -24.65 -1.08 27.83
N LEU A 307 -25.09 -2.16 27.18
CA LEU A 307 -24.49 -2.64 25.92
C LEU A 307 -24.75 -1.70 24.74
N SER A 308 -25.69 -0.75 24.86
CA SER A 308 -25.92 0.22 23.78
C SER A 308 -24.80 1.25 23.65
N GLN A 309 -23.92 1.37 24.66
CA GLN A 309 -22.73 2.22 24.62
C GLN A 309 -21.49 1.50 24.06
N LEU A 310 -21.58 0.22 23.74
CA LEU A 310 -20.50 -0.57 23.17
C LEU A 310 -20.39 -0.35 21.65
N ASP A 311 -19.21 0.05 21.17
CA ASP A 311 -18.87 -0.01 19.75
C ASP A 311 -18.41 -1.44 19.41
N SER A 312 -19.36 -2.32 19.04
CA SER A 312 -19.06 -3.74 18.80
C SER A 312 -18.07 -3.99 17.65
N PRO A 313 -18.07 -3.26 16.52
CA PRO A 313 -17.05 -3.42 15.48
C PRO A 313 -15.60 -3.27 15.94
N ALA A 314 -15.32 -2.50 17.00
CA ALA A 314 -13.96 -2.27 17.49
C ALA A 314 -13.71 -2.83 18.90
N SER A 315 -14.55 -3.76 19.35
CA SER A 315 -14.52 -4.28 20.70
C SER A 315 -14.49 -5.81 20.76
N THR A 316 -13.75 -6.32 21.72
CA THR A 316 -13.70 -7.75 22.00
C THR A 316 -15.02 -8.23 22.62
N ALA A 317 -15.62 -9.25 22.03
CA ALA A 317 -16.93 -9.76 22.41
C ALA A 317 -16.95 -10.31 23.85
N GLY A 318 -17.94 -9.85 24.61
CA GLY A 318 -18.21 -10.28 25.97
C GLY A 318 -17.16 -9.89 27.01
N LEU A 319 -16.40 -8.82 26.80
CA LEU A 319 -15.76 -8.09 27.90
C LEU A 319 -16.76 -7.13 28.57
N TRP A 320 -17.52 -6.39 27.75
CA TRP A 320 -18.49 -5.39 28.20
C TRP A 320 -19.71 -6.03 28.86
N ALA A 321 -20.12 -5.53 30.02
CA ALA A 321 -21.24 -6.04 30.82
C ALA A 321 -21.19 -7.55 31.14
N ALA A 322 -20.01 -8.19 31.06
CA ALA A 322 -19.89 -9.62 31.30
C ALA A 322 -20.20 -9.99 32.76
N PRO A 323 -19.63 -9.28 33.75
CA PRO A 323 -20.24 -9.03 35.04
C PRO A 323 -21.13 -7.78 34.92
N PRO A 324 -22.38 -7.81 35.43
CA PRO A 324 -23.16 -6.59 35.55
C PRO A 324 -22.35 -5.51 36.31
N GLY A 325 -22.27 -4.32 35.74
CA GLY A 325 -21.60 -3.16 36.32
C GLY A 325 -20.10 -3.10 36.11
N ALA A 326 -19.54 -3.88 35.17
CA ALA A 326 -18.11 -3.85 34.90
C ALA A 326 -17.72 -4.32 33.49
N LEU A 327 -16.55 -3.87 33.06
CA LEU A 327 -15.77 -4.40 31.97
C LEU A 327 -14.75 -5.40 32.52
N ASP A 328 -14.92 -6.69 32.22
CA ASP A 328 -14.01 -7.74 32.69
C ASP A 328 -12.84 -7.92 31.73
N SER A 329 -11.62 -8.12 32.26
CA SER A 329 -10.43 -8.41 31.46
C SER A 329 -10.54 -9.68 30.62
N GLY A 330 -11.46 -10.58 30.99
CA GLY A 330 -11.64 -11.88 30.36
C GLY A 330 -10.59 -12.90 30.75
N LEU A 331 -9.63 -12.56 31.62
CA LEU A 331 -8.54 -13.44 32.04
C LEU A 331 -9.02 -14.50 33.05
N ASN A 332 -8.79 -15.76 32.72
CA ASN A 332 -8.89 -16.88 33.63
C ASN A 332 -7.53 -17.07 34.34
N PRO A 333 -7.44 -16.75 35.64
CA PRO A 333 -6.16 -16.74 36.37
C PRO A 333 -5.53 -18.13 36.54
N VAL A 334 -6.33 -19.20 36.55
CA VAL A 334 -5.82 -20.56 36.78
C VAL A 334 -5.17 -21.13 35.53
N THR A 335 -5.81 -20.88 34.39
CA THR A 335 -5.35 -21.38 33.09
C THR A 335 -4.46 -20.39 32.37
N GLY A 336 -4.43 -19.13 32.83
CA GLY A 336 -3.80 -18.02 32.14
C GLY A 336 -4.47 -17.69 30.81
N ARG A 337 -5.78 -17.91 30.66
CA ARG A 337 -6.48 -17.81 29.36
C ARG A 337 -7.34 -16.55 29.25
N HIS A 338 -7.34 -15.80 28.15
CA HIS A 338 -8.19 -14.60 28.00
C HIS A 338 -8.98 -14.54 26.68
N ARG A 339 -9.87 -13.55 26.56
CA ARG A 339 -10.52 -13.17 25.29
C ARG A 339 -9.52 -12.29 24.53
N GLY A 340 -9.09 -12.73 23.35
CA GLY A 340 -8.00 -12.10 22.57
C GLY A 340 -8.43 -10.92 21.71
N GLY A 341 -7.67 -10.65 20.64
CA GLY A 341 -7.94 -9.61 19.63
C GLY A 341 -6.83 -8.56 19.48
N GLY A 342 -5.87 -8.52 20.40
CA GLY A 342 -4.78 -7.54 20.35
C GLY A 342 -5.19 -6.16 20.86
N SER A 343 -4.23 -5.23 20.84
CA SER A 343 -4.35 -3.91 21.47
C SER A 343 -5.17 -2.91 20.66
N GLY A 344 -5.18 -3.08 19.34
CA GLY A 344 -5.73 -2.14 18.38
C GLY A 344 -4.88 -0.90 18.14
N ILE A 345 -3.62 -0.88 18.57
CA ILE A 345 -2.70 0.28 18.45
C ILE A 345 -2.55 0.82 17.02
N LEU A 346 -2.71 -0.05 16.01
CA LEU A 346 -2.58 0.31 14.60
C LEU A 346 -3.85 0.94 14.01
N GLY A 347 -4.91 1.15 14.80
CA GLY A 347 -6.16 1.72 14.30
C GLY A 347 -6.91 0.76 13.37
N ARG A 348 -7.68 1.31 12.45
CA ARG A 348 -8.54 0.56 11.53
C ARG A 348 -7.80 0.23 10.25
N PHE A 349 -7.82 -1.03 9.84
CA PHE A 349 -7.31 -1.43 8.53
C PHE A 349 -8.45 -1.55 7.51
N GLU A 350 -8.58 -0.54 6.64
CA GLU A 350 -9.49 -0.56 5.49
C GLU A 350 -8.82 0.09 4.27
N PRO A 351 -7.98 -0.66 3.51
CA PRO A 351 -7.23 -0.09 2.41
C PRO A 351 -8.15 0.31 1.24
N ALA A 352 -7.90 1.48 0.66
CA ALA A 352 -8.64 1.99 -0.51
C ALA A 352 -8.29 1.28 -1.84
N GLY A 353 -7.21 0.50 -1.86
CA GLY A 353 -6.71 -0.25 -3.01
C GLY A 353 -5.77 -1.37 -2.59
N ASP A 354 -5.12 -2.03 -3.55
CA ASP A 354 -4.19 -3.13 -3.27
C ASP A 354 -3.10 -2.74 -2.26
N PHE A 355 -2.81 -3.65 -1.33
CA PHE A 355 -1.88 -3.41 -0.23
C PHE A 355 -0.93 -4.60 -0.03
N SER A 356 0.29 -4.37 0.43
CA SER A 356 1.25 -5.46 0.71
C SER A 356 1.96 -5.25 2.03
N PHE A 357 1.83 -6.23 2.94
CA PHE A 357 2.58 -6.28 4.18
C PHE A 357 4.00 -6.81 3.96
N SER A 358 4.95 -6.27 4.73
CA SER A 358 6.26 -6.87 4.96
C SER A 358 6.28 -7.46 6.37
N THR A 359 6.46 -8.78 6.50
CA THR A 359 6.48 -9.46 7.80
C THR A 359 7.85 -9.40 8.49
N ASP A 360 8.91 -9.05 7.75
CA ASP A 360 10.24 -8.86 8.34
C ASP A 360 10.32 -7.53 9.09
N SER A 361 9.91 -6.44 8.44
CA SER A 361 9.82 -5.12 9.03
C SER A 361 8.93 -4.21 8.18
N MET A 362 8.00 -3.50 8.81
CA MET A 362 7.14 -2.51 8.17
C MET A 362 6.84 -1.36 9.15
N THR A 363 6.98 -0.13 8.69
CA THR A 363 6.56 1.06 9.44
C THR A 363 5.22 1.54 8.89
N LEU A 364 4.21 1.62 9.75
CA LEU A 364 2.88 2.12 9.43
C LEU A 364 2.78 3.57 9.92
N GLY A 365 2.48 4.48 9.00
CA GLY A 365 2.43 5.92 9.28
C GLY A 365 1.21 6.32 10.10
N ALA A 366 1.39 7.26 11.02
CA ALA A 366 0.30 7.77 11.86
C ALA A 366 -0.88 8.32 11.05
N ASP A 367 -0.59 9.03 9.96
CA ASP A 367 -1.58 9.70 9.11
C ASP A 367 -2.34 8.75 8.17
N GLU A 368 -1.77 7.58 7.86
CA GLU A 368 -2.37 6.61 6.92
C GLU A 368 -3.29 5.60 7.64
N PHE A 369 -2.94 5.22 8.87
CA PHE A 369 -3.63 4.17 9.63
C PHE A 369 -4.34 4.68 10.89
N ASP A 370 -4.34 5.99 11.14
CA ASP A 370 -4.90 6.61 12.35
C ASP A 370 -4.42 5.88 13.62
N THR A 371 -3.10 5.64 13.71
CA THR A 371 -2.50 4.96 14.86
C THR A 371 -2.94 5.62 16.15
N LEU A 372 -3.23 4.83 17.18
CA LEU A 372 -3.87 5.33 18.40
C LEU A 372 -3.01 6.33 19.18
N THR A 373 -1.71 6.37 18.93
CA THR A 373 -0.75 7.29 19.55
C THR A 373 -0.40 8.48 18.65
N GLY A 374 -0.94 8.55 17.43
CA GLY A 374 -0.54 9.54 16.43
C GLY A 374 0.95 9.48 16.11
N GLN A 375 1.55 8.29 16.19
CA GLN A 375 2.99 8.05 15.99
C GLN A 375 3.18 6.88 15.05
N ASP A 376 4.20 6.96 14.20
CA ASP A 376 4.57 5.86 13.32
C ASP A 376 4.93 4.61 14.14
N VAL A 377 4.35 3.48 13.77
CA VAL A 377 4.55 2.19 14.46
C VAL A 377 5.35 1.26 13.56
N THR A 378 6.49 0.77 14.04
CA THR A 378 7.27 -0.24 13.33
C THR A 378 6.91 -1.63 13.83
N VAL A 379 6.32 -2.43 12.95
CA VAL A 379 6.02 -3.84 13.17
C VAL A 379 7.20 -4.68 12.68
N THR A 380 7.63 -5.64 13.49
CA THR A 380 8.62 -6.65 13.11
C THR A 380 8.06 -8.04 13.38
N LYS A 381 8.58 -9.06 12.69
CA LYS A 381 8.13 -10.45 12.82
C LYS A 381 6.65 -10.70 12.47
N GLY A 382 6.02 -9.79 11.72
CA GLY A 382 4.70 -10.00 11.12
C GLY A 382 3.50 -9.96 12.07
N VAL A 383 3.58 -9.31 13.24
CA VAL A 383 2.44 -9.16 14.18
C VAL A 383 1.80 -7.79 14.07
N PHE A 384 0.62 -7.73 13.48
CA PHE A 384 -0.14 -6.50 13.28
C PHE A 384 -1.37 -6.48 14.19
N LEU A 385 -1.52 -5.42 15.00
CA LEU A 385 -2.56 -5.28 16.03
C LEU A 385 -3.51 -4.12 15.70
N PHE A 386 -4.60 -4.41 14.98
CA PHE A 386 -5.62 -3.46 14.53
C PHE A 386 -6.84 -3.42 15.46
N ASP A 387 -7.60 -2.33 15.43
CA ASP A 387 -8.87 -2.24 16.15
C ASP A 387 -9.96 -3.08 15.44
N SER A 388 -9.91 -3.10 14.11
CA SER A 388 -10.82 -3.75 13.19
C SER A 388 -10.13 -3.88 11.83
N ILE A 389 -10.47 -4.94 11.11
CA ILE A 389 -9.91 -5.26 9.78
C ILE A 389 -11.07 -5.39 8.82
N ARG A 390 -11.07 -4.59 7.75
CA ARG A 390 -11.97 -4.74 6.61
C ARG A 390 -11.18 -4.73 5.31
N ILE A 391 -11.25 -5.81 4.54
CA ILE A 391 -10.69 -5.87 3.18
C ILE A 391 -11.86 -5.72 2.20
N PRO A 392 -12.05 -4.55 1.57
CA PRO A 392 -13.20 -4.32 0.69
C PRO A 392 -13.21 -5.21 -0.55
N ALA A 393 -14.39 -5.43 -1.13
CA ALA A 393 -14.52 -6.16 -2.38
C ALA A 393 -13.68 -5.52 -3.52
N GLY A 394 -12.95 -6.35 -4.26
CA GLY A 394 -12.07 -5.91 -5.37
C GLY A 394 -10.67 -5.46 -4.96
N VAL A 395 -10.35 -5.44 -3.66
CA VAL A 395 -9.01 -5.13 -3.14
C VAL A 395 -8.21 -6.41 -2.90
N VAL A 396 -6.93 -6.44 -3.29
CA VAL A 396 -6.01 -7.53 -2.97
C VAL A 396 -4.95 -7.10 -1.96
N VAL A 397 -4.93 -7.79 -0.83
CA VAL A 397 -3.93 -7.63 0.24
C VAL A 397 -2.96 -8.80 0.18
N ARG A 398 -1.66 -8.50 0.05
CA ARG A 398 -0.57 -9.48 -0.01
C ARG A 398 0.35 -9.38 1.19
N ALA A 399 1.20 -10.39 1.39
CA ALA A 399 2.31 -10.29 2.33
C ALA A 399 3.55 -11.03 1.85
N SER A 400 4.72 -10.58 2.30
CA SER A 400 6.01 -11.23 2.03
C SER A 400 6.94 -11.09 3.23
N GLY A 401 7.91 -12.00 3.35
CA GLY A 401 8.93 -11.99 4.40
C GLY A 401 9.18 -13.37 5.01
N ASN A 402 10.14 -13.45 5.93
CA ASN A 402 10.54 -14.72 6.53
C ASN A 402 9.63 -15.17 7.68
N TRP A 403 8.74 -14.30 8.13
CA TRP A 403 7.80 -14.57 9.22
C TRP A 403 6.38 -14.74 8.70
N PRO A 404 5.54 -15.57 9.34
CA PRO A 404 4.10 -15.62 9.06
C PRO A 404 3.44 -14.25 9.21
N LEU A 405 2.40 -14.00 8.41
CA LEU A 405 1.53 -12.84 8.60
C LEU A 405 0.55 -13.12 9.74
N ARG A 406 0.53 -12.27 10.76
CA ARG A 406 -0.36 -12.43 11.91
C ARG A 406 -1.15 -11.15 12.12
N LEU A 407 -2.45 -11.22 11.82
CA LEU A 407 -3.38 -10.11 11.88
C LEU A 407 -4.31 -10.30 13.09
N TYR A 408 -4.22 -9.37 14.03
CA TYR A 408 -5.08 -9.31 15.19
C TYR A 408 -6.02 -8.11 15.06
N ALA A 409 -7.29 -8.33 15.30
CA ALA A 409 -8.30 -7.30 15.39
C ALA A 409 -9.01 -7.39 16.74
N ARG A 410 -9.02 -6.29 17.49
CA ARG A 410 -9.68 -6.23 18.80
C ARG A 410 -11.19 -6.46 18.66
N GLY A 411 -11.76 -5.87 17.63
CA GLY A 411 -13.13 -6.07 17.19
C GLY A 411 -13.20 -6.99 15.97
N GLU A 412 -13.79 -6.51 14.88
CA GLU A 412 -14.17 -7.36 13.76
C GLU A 412 -13.05 -7.61 12.72
N ILE A 413 -13.15 -8.76 12.05
CA ILE A 413 -12.43 -9.08 10.82
C ILE A 413 -13.45 -9.38 9.73
N VAL A 414 -13.45 -8.57 8.68
CA VAL A 414 -14.34 -8.69 7.52
C VAL A 414 -13.52 -8.73 6.24
N ILE A 415 -13.55 -9.85 5.52
CA ILE A 415 -12.82 -10.04 4.26
C ILE A 415 -13.82 -10.22 3.11
N GLU A 416 -13.98 -9.19 2.28
CA GLU A 416 -14.80 -9.20 1.06
C GLU A 416 -13.94 -9.28 -0.22
N GLY A 417 -12.69 -8.81 -0.15
CA GLY A 417 -11.71 -8.84 -1.24
C GLY A 417 -10.85 -10.12 -1.26
N THR A 418 -9.55 -9.97 -1.48
CA THR A 418 -8.60 -11.09 -1.47
C THR A 418 -7.48 -10.84 -0.46
N LEU A 419 -7.23 -11.79 0.44
CA LEU A 419 -6.05 -11.85 1.28
C LEU A 419 -5.16 -13.00 0.79
N ASP A 420 -4.03 -12.66 0.17
CA ASP A 420 -3.18 -13.59 -0.56
C ASP A 420 -1.78 -13.67 0.07
N VAL A 421 -1.49 -14.82 0.66
CA VAL A 421 -0.18 -15.19 1.21
C VAL A 421 0.44 -16.37 0.44
N THR A 422 0.06 -16.54 -0.82
CA THR A 422 0.50 -17.64 -1.71
C THR A 422 2.01 -17.58 -1.98
N GLY A 423 2.63 -18.75 -2.13
CA GLY A 423 4.01 -18.88 -2.61
C GLY A 423 4.11 -18.57 -4.10
N GLU A 424 5.18 -17.91 -4.52
CA GLU A 424 5.37 -17.57 -5.94
C GLU A 424 5.61 -18.83 -6.76
N SER A 425 5.04 -18.86 -7.97
CA SER A 425 5.40 -19.89 -8.94
C SER A 425 6.82 -19.63 -9.44
N ALA A 426 7.58 -20.71 -9.63
CA ALA A 426 8.86 -20.59 -10.32
C ALA A 426 8.62 -20.10 -11.75
N PRO A 427 9.43 -19.13 -12.23
CA PRO A 427 9.35 -18.69 -13.62
C PRO A 427 9.51 -19.86 -14.60
N GLU A 428 8.92 -19.69 -15.77
CA GLU A 428 9.15 -20.60 -16.88
C GLU A 428 10.65 -20.66 -17.20
N ASN A 429 11.15 -21.86 -17.50
CA ASN A 429 12.53 -22.04 -17.89
C ASN A 429 12.63 -22.04 -19.41
N PHE A 430 13.55 -21.21 -19.92
CA PHE A 430 13.63 -20.92 -21.35
C PHE A 430 14.08 -22.14 -22.16
N GLY A 431 14.83 -23.06 -21.55
CA GLY A 431 15.05 -24.38 -22.13
C GLY A 431 15.74 -24.32 -23.49
N LYS A 432 17.08 -24.37 -23.50
CA LYS A 432 17.96 -24.40 -24.69
C LYS A 432 17.96 -23.12 -25.55
N TYR A 433 19.08 -22.40 -25.56
CA TYR A 433 19.39 -21.42 -26.61
C TYR A 433 19.92 -22.11 -27.88
N PHE A 434 19.33 -21.79 -29.03
CA PHE A 434 19.90 -22.10 -30.34
C PHE A 434 20.71 -20.89 -30.81
N PRO A 435 22.04 -20.98 -31.02
CA PRO A 435 22.66 -20.05 -31.94
C PRO A 435 22.00 -20.31 -33.30
N THR A 436 21.17 -19.37 -33.76
CA THR A 436 20.54 -19.54 -35.06
C THR A 436 21.64 -19.57 -36.11
N ASN A 437 21.62 -20.58 -36.98
CA ASN A 437 22.60 -20.76 -38.06
C ASN A 437 22.64 -19.57 -39.06
N ALA A 438 21.81 -18.54 -38.87
CA ALA A 438 21.70 -17.35 -39.69
C ALA A 438 22.55 -16.15 -39.20
N GLU A 439 23.16 -16.21 -38.01
CA GLU A 439 24.18 -15.22 -37.59
C GLU A 439 25.60 -15.58 -38.07
N ASN A 440 25.71 -16.57 -38.97
CA ASN A 440 26.88 -16.78 -39.84
C ASN A 440 26.81 -15.88 -41.10
N ILE A 441 26.53 -14.58 -40.93
CA ILE A 441 26.75 -13.59 -41.98
C ILE A 441 27.96 -12.78 -41.57
N ASP A 442 29.08 -13.07 -42.23
CA ASP A 442 30.31 -12.27 -42.27
C ASP A 442 31.30 -12.38 -41.10
N GLY A 443 31.64 -13.61 -40.70
CA GLY A 443 33.01 -13.93 -40.28
C GLY A 443 33.58 -13.24 -39.03
N GLU A 444 32.77 -12.58 -38.20
CA GLU A 444 33.14 -12.17 -36.85
C GLU A 444 32.25 -12.87 -35.82
N ASP A 445 32.90 -13.70 -35.03
CA ASP A 445 32.35 -14.59 -34.02
C ASP A 445 31.96 -13.78 -32.76
N GLN A 446 30.68 -13.48 -32.56
CA GLN A 446 30.16 -12.85 -31.33
C GLN A 446 28.85 -13.44 -30.77
N GLY A 447 28.44 -14.64 -31.22
CA GLY A 447 27.29 -15.35 -30.64
C GLY A 447 27.65 -16.13 -29.37
N GLY A 448 28.01 -15.42 -28.28
CA GLY A 448 28.30 -16.04 -26.98
C GLY A 448 27.02 -16.41 -26.22
N ILE A 449 27.01 -17.56 -25.53
CA ILE A 449 26.01 -17.89 -24.51
C ILE A 449 26.11 -16.81 -23.41
N SER A 450 25.03 -16.11 -23.11
CA SER A 450 25.04 -15.25 -21.92
C SER A 450 24.95 -16.13 -20.67
N VAL A 451 25.73 -15.84 -19.64
CA VAL A 451 25.78 -16.63 -18.38
C VAL A 451 24.38 -16.77 -17.72
N ALA A 452 23.46 -15.84 -18.01
CA ALA A 452 22.09 -15.87 -17.54
C ALA A 452 21.22 -16.98 -18.16
N GLU A 453 21.58 -17.51 -19.32
CA GLU A 453 20.80 -18.53 -20.05
C GLU A 453 21.23 -19.97 -19.71
N ALA A 454 22.32 -20.14 -18.95
CA ALA A 454 22.84 -21.44 -18.53
C ALA A 454 22.69 -21.70 -17.01
N SER A 455 22.10 -20.77 -16.25
CA SER A 455 22.13 -20.76 -14.78
C SER A 455 21.15 -21.73 -14.09
N GLY A 456 20.30 -22.44 -14.84
CA GLY A 456 19.18 -23.19 -14.26
C GLY A 456 17.96 -22.31 -14.04
N GLY A 457 16.77 -22.92 -13.96
CA GLY A 457 15.53 -22.23 -13.66
C GLY A 457 15.56 -21.59 -12.27
N ILE A 458 15.04 -20.37 -12.17
CA ILE A 458 14.91 -19.65 -10.90
C ILE A 458 13.77 -20.30 -10.11
N GLU A 459 13.98 -20.42 -8.81
CA GLU A 459 13.02 -20.88 -7.83
C GLU A 459 11.89 -19.88 -7.61
N GLY A 460 10.72 -20.39 -7.24
CA GLY A 460 9.64 -19.59 -6.68
C GLY A 460 9.95 -19.22 -5.23
N ARG A 461 9.72 -17.97 -4.86
CA ARG A 461 9.86 -17.52 -3.47
C ARG A 461 8.71 -18.05 -2.62
N GLY A 462 9.03 -18.48 -1.40
CA GLY A 462 8.00 -18.83 -0.43
C GLY A 462 7.12 -17.62 -0.06
N GLY A 463 5.87 -17.89 0.29
CA GLY A 463 5.00 -16.91 0.94
C GLY A 463 5.55 -16.52 2.33
N PRO A 464 4.88 -15.65 3.09
CA PRO A 464 5.35 -15.23 4.41
C PRO A 464 5.58 -16.44 5.35
N GLY A 465 6.83 -16.70 5.72
CA GLY A 465 7.23 -17.89 6.50
C GLY A 465 7.21 -19.23 5.76
N GLY A 466 6.89 -19.25 4.46
CA GLY A 466 7.01 -20.41 3.59
C GLY A 466 8.44 -20.64 3.11
N GLY A 467 8.76 -21.88 2.74
CA GLY A 467 10.05 -22.24 2.15
C GLY A 467 10.16 -21.83 0.69
N SER A 468 11.34 -21.39 0.26
CA SER A 468 11.60 -21.11 -1.16
C SER A 468 11.79 -22.41 -1.92
N GLY A 469 11.43 -22.42 -3.21
CA GLY A 469 11.67 -23.56 -4.07
C GLY A 469 13.16 -23.81 -4.31
N GLY A 470 13.49 -24.96 -4.88
CA GLY A 470 14.86 -25.28 -5.27
C GLY A 470 15.26 -24.59 -6.58
N HIS A 471 16.54 -24.22 -6.70
CA HIS A 471 17.11 -23.75 -7.97
C HIS A 471 17.29 -24.89 -8.98
N GLY A 472 16.90 -24.67 -10.23
CA GLY A 472 17.07 -25.61 -11.32
C GLY A 472 18.53 -25.93 -11.65
N GLY A 473 18.77 -27.09 -12.26
CA GLY A 473 20.11 -27.47 -12.71
C GLY A 473 20.60 -26.63 -13.89
N ALA A 474 21.84 -26.17 -13.85
CA ALA A 474 22.53 -25.44 -14.91
C ALA A 474 22.84 -26.31 -16.13
N SER A 475 22.77 -25.71 -17.32
CA SER A 475 23.08 -26.37 -18.61
C SER A 475 24.56 -26.22 -18.99
N TRP A 476 25.05 -27.12 -19.84
CA TRP A 476 26.41 -27.12 -20.42
C TRP A 476 26.42 -27.68 -21.86
N TYR A 477 27.48 -27.35 -22.61
CA TYR A 477 27.60 -27.72 -24.03
C TYR A 477 29.01 -28.26 -24.38
N LEU A 478 29.07 -29.28 -25.24
CA LEU A 478 30.31 -29.76 -25.87
C LEU A 478 30.13 -29.89 -27.39
N LEU A 479 31.01 -29.26 -28.17
CA LEU A 479 31.19 -29.49 -29.61
C LEU A 479 32.37 -30.44 -29.86
N THR A 480 32.16 -31.45 -30.69
CA THR A 480 33.17 -32.43 -31.08
C THR A 480 33.22 -32.61 -32.60
N ASP A 481 33.67 -31.57 -33.32
CA ASP A 481 34.38 -31.71 -34.62
C ASP A 481 35.31 -30.49 -34.84
N PRO A 482 36.44 -30.56 -35.58
CA PRO A 482 37.50 -29.54 -35.52
C PRO A 482 37.28 -28.35 -36.47
N PRO A 483 37.75 -27.13 -36.13
CA PRO A 483 38.59 -26.79 -34.98
C PRO A 483 37.76 -26.70 -33.69
N LYS A 484 38.43 -27.10 -32.62
CA LYS A 484 37.87 -27.43 -31.32
C LYS A 484 37.69 -26.15 -30.51
N ASP A 485 36.56 -25.49 -30.68
CA ASP A 485 36.22 -24.34 -29.86
C ASP A 485 35.50 -24.79 -28.59
N TYR A 486 36.08 -24.52 -27.42
CA TYR A 486 35.45 -24.73 -26.12
C TYR A 486 35.33 -23.40 -25.38
N TYR A 487 34.24 -23.20 -24.63
CA TYR A 487 34.06 -21.99 -23.84
C TYR A 487 34.89 -22.06 -22.55
N ASP A 488 35.74 -21.05 -22.30
CA ASP A 488 36.59 -20.97 -21.11
C ASP A 488 36.13 -19.81 -20.23
N GLU A 489 35.40 -20.11 -19.15
CA GLU A 489 34.83 -19.09 -18.25
C GLU A 489 35.88 -18.16 -17.62
N SER A 490 37.09 -18.66 -17.40
CA SER A 490 38.20 -17.84 -16.91
C SER A 490 38.60 -16.71 -17.88
N LYS A 491 38.13 -16.80 -19.13
CA LYS A 491 38.42 -15.87 -20.22
C LYS A 491 37.17 -15.29 -20.88
N ASN A 492 35.98 -15.75 -20.49
CA ASN A 492 34.69 -15.34 -21.04
C ASN A 492 34.65 -15.33 -22.58
N ASN A 493 35.26 -16.35 -23.20
CA ASN A 493 35.41 -16.43 -24.66
C ASN A 493 35.58 -17.89 -25.14
N PHE A 494 35.21 -18.17 -26.39
CA PHE A 494 35.51 -19.45 -27.06
C PHE A 494 37.00 -19.55 -27.40
N GLN A 495 37.57 -20.74 -27.24
CA GLN A 495 39.00 -20.99 -27.42
C GLN A 495 39.23 -22.12 -28.43
N SER A 496 39.99 -21.84 -29.49
CA SER A 496 40.39 -22.85 -30.48
C SER A 496 41.58 -23.69 -29.99
N GLY A 497 41.37 -25.01 -29.82
CA GLY A 497 42.42 -25.93 -29.40
C GLY A 497 41.89 -27.27 -28.91
N SER A 498 42.75 -28.29 -28.80
CA SER A 498 42.35 -29.58 -28.18
C SER A 498 41.66 -29.31 -26.84
N PRO A 499 40.37 -29.68 -26.70
CA PRO A 499 39.67 -29.50 -25.44
C PRO A 499 40.52 -30.23 -24.42
N ASP A 500 40.88 -29.56 -23.33
CA ASP A 500 41.73 -30.14 -22.31
C ASP A 500 41.11 -31.47 -21.90
N PRO A 501 41.73 -32.62 -22.26
CA PRO A 501 41.17 -33.91 -21.94
C PRO A 501 41.05 -34.05 -20.43
N THR A 502 41.83 -33.34 -19.62
CA THR A 502 41.71 -33.40 -18.15
C THR A 502 40.43 -32.73 -17.62
N ARG A 503 39.76 -31.86 -18.40
CA ARG A 503 38.40 -31.35 -18.10
C ARG A 503 37.31 -32.41 -18.36
N PHE A 504 37.56 -33.40 -19.22
CA PHE A 504 36.57 -34.41 -19.66
C PHE A 504 36.92 -35.86 -19.28
N VAL A 505 38.16 -36.14 -18.89
CA VAL A 505 38.63 -37.47 -18.51
C VAL A 505 39.22 -37.39 -17.11
N ASN A 506 38.54 -38.04 -16.17
CA ASN A 506 39.05 -38.55 -14.89
C ASN A 506 39.73 -37.57 -13.91
N ARG A 507 39.80 -36.25 -14.16
CA ARG A 507 40.55 -35.31 -13.29
C ARG A 507 40.03 -33.85 -13.19
N LEU A 508 38.72 -33.57 -13.15
CA LEU A 508 38.33 -32.71 -12.01
C LEU A 508 38.36 -33.66 -10.82
N ASP A 509 39.38 -33.50 -9.99
CA ASP A 509 39.44 -34.13 -8.68
C ASP A 509 38.07 -33.90 -8.01
N PRO A 510 37.45 -34.88 -7.34
CA PRO A 510 36.28 -34.66 -6.48
C PRO A 510 36.44 -33.54 -5.42
N PHE A 511 37.58 -32.85 -5.39
CA PHE A 511 37.98 -31.81 -4.45
C PHE A 511 38.35 -30.46 -5.10
N ASP A 512 38.25 -30.29 -6.43
CA ASP A 512 38.53 -28.98 -7.03
C ASP A 512 37.30 -28.06 -6.92
N ASN A 513 37.48 -26.99 -6.14
CA ASN A 513 36.58 -25.86 -5.91
C ASN A 513 36.31 -25.07 -7.21
N VAL A 514 35.76 -25.69 -8.24
CA VAL A 514 35.12 -24.92 -9.32
C VAL A 514 33.74 -24.50 -8.81
N SER A 515 33.78 -23.53 -7.91
CA SER A 515 32.63 -22.84 -7.34
C SER A 515 31.81 -22.21 -8.48
N GLY A 516 30.71 -22.84 -8.86
CA GLY A 516 29.79 -22.27 -9.85
C GLY A 516 28.85 -23.25 -10.55
N PHE A 517 29.16 -24.54 -10.63
CA PHE A 517 28.44 -25.45 -11.54
C PHE A 517 27.50 -26.42 -10.80
N ARG A 518 26.19 -26.17 -10.90
CA ARG A 518 25.13 -27.01 -10.32
C ARG A 518 24.33 -27.72 -11.41
N ALA A 519 24.82 -28.86 -11.89
CA ALA A 519 24.10 -29.69 -12.85
C ALA A 519 22.84 -30.38 -12.24
N TYR A 520 22.68 -30.37 -10.94
CA TYR A 520 21.57 -31.00 -10.22
C TYR A 520 20.57 -29.94 -9.79
N GLY A 521 19.31 -30.35 -9.59
CA GLY A 521 18.31 -29.49 -9.00
C GLY A 521 18.54 -29.37 -7.49
N GLY A 522 18.41 -28.16 -6.96
CA GLY A 522 18.40 -27.94 -5.52
C GLY A 522 17.14 -28.53 -4.88
N ASN A 523 17.26 -28.96 -3.62
CA ASN A 523 16.09 -29.14 -2.78
C ASN A 523 15.41 -27.78 -2.55
N GLY A 524 14.08 -27.77 -2.47
CA GLY A 524 13.37 -26.63 -1.90
C GLY A 524 13.55 -26.60 -0.39
N ASP A 525 13.24 -25.49 0.24
CA ASP A 525 13.26 -25.38 1.70
C ASP A 525 12.10 -26.17 2.31
N GLY A 526 12.34 -26.73 3.49
CA GLY A 526 11.33 -27.49 4.23
C GLY A 526 10.24 -26.59 4.81
N VAL A 527 9.21 -27.24 5.38
CA VAL A 527 8.12 -26.57 6.11
C VAL A 527 8.72 -25.64 7.16
N ALA A 528 8.09 -24.48 7.35
CA ALA A 528 8.54 -23.44 8.26
C ALA A 528 9.83 -22.72 7.83
N ASN A 529 10.03 -22.53 6.52
CA ASN A 529 11.23 -21.91 5.95
C ASN A 529 12.52 -22.56 6.50
N ARG A 530 12.50 -23.88 6.69
CA ARG A 530 13.68 -24.61 7.14
C ARG A 530 14.60 -24.78 5.96
N ASN A 531 15.66 -23.97 5.92
CA ASN A 531 16.65 -24.02 4.85
C ASN A 531 17.10 -25.46 4.57
N SER A 532 16.98 -25.86 3.31
CA SER A 532 17.52 -27.12 2.86
C SER A 532 19.06 -27.09 2.89
N THR A 533 19.67 -28.22 3.25
CA THR A 533 21.13 -28.35 3.31
C THR A 533 21.67 -29.50 2.50
N GLY A 534 20.79 -30.45 2.19
CA GLY A 534 20.98 -31.58 1.32
C GLY A 534 21.28 -31.13 -0.10
N ASP A 535 22.30 -31.75 -0.63
CA ASP A 535 22.77 -31.52 -1.98
C ASP A 535 23.05 -32.88 -2.57
N ALA A 536 22.39 -33.14 -3.70
CA ALA A 536 22.54 -34.32 -4.54
C ALA A 536 24.01 -34.78 -4.64
N TRP A 537 24.93 -33.84 -4.83
CA TRP A 537 26.34 -34.09 -5.08
C TRP A 537 27.22 -34.01 -3.83
N ALA A 538 27.07 -32.93 -3.05
CA ALA A 538 28.01 -32.54 -1.99
C ALA A 538 27.57 -32.95 -0.58
N ARG A 539 26.26 -33.07 -0.32
CA ARG A 539 25.67 -33.27 1.01
C ARG A 539 24.53 -34.28 0.99
N ALA A 540 24.77 -35.40 0.32
CA ALA A 540 23.73 -36.39 0.07
C ALA A 540 23.20 -37.08 1.35
N ALA A 541 23.96 -37.08 2.44
CA ALA A 541 23.51 -37.60 3.73
C ALA A 541 22.40 -36.76 4.38
N ASP A 542 22.32 -35.46 4.04
CA ASP A 542 21.35 -34.52 4.62
C ASP A 542 20.00 -34.55 3.88
N ILE A 543 19.95 -35.12 2.67
CA ILE A 543 18.74 -35.29 1.83
C ILE A 543 17.61 -36.00 2.58
N ALA A 544 17.93 -37.05 3.35
CA ALA A 544 16.91 -37.78 4.11
C ALA A 544 16.35 -36.98 5.29
N THR A 545 17.09 -35.98 5.78
CA THR A 545 16.65 -35.05 6.82
C THR A 545 15.82 -33.93 6.21
N ASP A 546 16.28 -33.35 5.10
CA ASP A 546 15.53 -32.36 4.32
C ASP A 546 14.15 -32.90 3.91
N ARG A 547 14.10 -34.11 3.34
CA ARG A 547 12.84 -34.77 2.97
C ARG A 547 11.88 -34.86 4.14
N ARG A 548 12.38 -35.28 5.32
CA ARG A 548 11.62 -35.40 6.58
C ARG A 548 11.19 -34.06 7.16
N ASN A 549 11.85 -32.97 6.78
CA ASN A 549 11.40 -31.61 7.06
C ASN A 549 10.32 -31.13 6.05
N GLY A 550 9.87 -31.99 5.14
CA GLY A 550 8.91 -31.68 4.09
C GLY A 550 9.52 -30.98 2.88
N ALA A 551 10.85 -30.80 2.80
CA ALA A 551 11.48 -30.16 1.64
C ALA A 551 11.14 -30.89 0.34
N GLY A 552 10.77 -30.15 -0.71
CA GLY A 552 10.65 -30.72 -2.04
C GLY A 552 12.01 -31.17 -2.55
N MET A 553 12.11 -32.41 -3.04
CA MET A 553 13.41 -32.99 -3.36
C MET A 553 13.87 -32.58 -4.75
N GLY A 554 15.06 -31.99 -4.80
CA GLY A 554 15.77 -31.77 -6.05
C GLY A 554 16.14 -33.10 -6.70
N SER A 555 16.18 -33.13 -8.03
CA SER A 555 16.66 -34.32 -8.74
C SER A 555 18.13 -34.23 -9.14
N TRP A 556 18.72 -35.41 -9.23
CA TRP A 556 20.00 -35.61 -9.88
C TRP A 556 19.87 -35.48 -11.40
N SER A 557 20.99 -35.11 -12.03
CA SER A 557 21.18 -35.26 -13.46
C SER A 557 22.14 -36.40 -13.77
N TRP A 558 22.03 -36.99 -14.97
CA TRP A 558 23.01 -37.98 -15.42
C TRP A 558 24.42 -37.36 -15.38
N PRO A 559 25.44 -38.05 -14.82
CA PRO A 559 26.73 -37.41 -14.57
C PRO A 559 27.36 -36.93 -15.86
N LEU A 560 28.02 -35.77 -15.73
CA LEU A 560 28.73 -35.03 -16.78
C LEU A 560 29.79 -35.83 -17.54
N ARG A 561 30.10 -37.07 -17.15
CA ARG A 561 31.34 -37.79 -17.53
C ARG A 561 31.16 -39.15 -18.22
N SER A 562 29.96 -39.64 -18.49
CA SER A 562 29.79 -41.03 -18.93
C SER A 562 28.86 -41.25 -20.11
N ASN A 563 29.44 -41.61 -21.25
CA ASN A 563 28.75 -42.21 -22.39
C ASN A 563 28.47 -43.70 -22.13
N SER A 564 28.68 -44.22 -20.92
CA SER A 564 28.49 -45.61 -20.54
C SER A 564 27.60 -45.76 -19.31
N VAL A 565 26.85 -46.86 -19.25
CA VAL A 565 25.98 -47.18 -18.12
C VAL A 565 26.83 -47.83 -17.03
N PRO A 566 27.01 -47.20 -15.85
CA PRO A 566 27.79 -47.79 -14.79
C PRO A 566 26.88 -48.69 -13.96
N TYR A 567 26.75 -49.94 -14.37
CA TYR A 567 25.98 -50.93 -13.63
C TYR A 567 26.79 -52.22 -13.44
N PRO A 568 26.74 -52.88 -12.26
CA PRO A 568 27.65 -53.98 -11.92
C PRO A 568 27.58 -55.19 -12.86
N ALA A 569 26.46 -55.37 -13.57
CA ALA A 569 26.31 -56.43 -14.56
C ALA A 569 27.00 -56.15 -15.91
N PHE A 570 27.45 -54.92 -16.15
CA PHE A 570 28.22 -54.55 -17.35
C PHE A 570 29.68 -54.35 -16.97
N THR A 571 30.48 -55.38 -17.21
CA THR A 571 31.94 -55.32 -17.08
C THR A 571 32.51 -54.53 -18.27
N ASN A 572 33.01 -53.32 -18.01
CA ASN A 572 33.75 -52.42 -18.92
C ASN A 572 32.96 -51.83 -20.11
N ASP A 573 33.04 -50.50 -20.29
CA ASP A 573 32.88 -49.75 -21.54
C ASP A 573 31.66 -50.05 -22.44
N VAL A 574 30.50 -50.41 -21.88
CA VAL A 574 29.26 -50.44 -22.67
C VAL A 574 28.83 -49.00 -22.97
N ARG A 575 29.22 -48.50 -24.14
CA ARG A 575 28.77 -47.19 -24.64
C ARG A 575 27.28 -47.22 -24.93
N ILE A 576 26.57 -46.16 -24.54
CA ILE A 576 25.20 -45.89 -24.96
C ILE A 576 25.23 -45.74 -26.49
N LEU A 577 24.42 -46.54 -27.18
CA LEU A 577 24.23 -46.44 -28.62
C LEU A 577 22.89 -45.77 -28.89
N SER A 578 22.80 -45.04 -29.98
CA SER A 578 21.56 -44.37 -30.37
C SER A 578 20.55 -45.35 -30.98
N HIS A 579 19.26 -44.97 -31.05
CA HIS A 579 18.17 -45.87 -31.46
C HIS A 579 18.39 -46.46 -32.86
N PHE A 580 18.39 -47.78 -33.03
CA PHE A 580 18.52 -48.40 -34.35
C PHE A 580 17.14 -48.59 -34.99
N ASP A 581 16.85 -47.82 -36.03
CA ASP A 581 15.64 -48.02 -36.84
C ASP A 581 15.92 -49.12 -37.89
N PRO A 582 15.23 -50.27 -37.81
CA PRO A 582 15.45 -51.38 -38.71
C PRO A 582 14.90 -51.12 -40.13
N LEU A 583 13.98 -50.16 -40.32
CA LEU A 583 13.30 -49.92 -41.60
C LEU A 583 14.07 -48.99 -42.57
N PRO A 584 15.05 -48.20 -42.12
CA PRO A 584 16.13 -47.65 -42.95
C PRO A 584 17.52 -48.23 -42.65
N GLY A 585 17.69 -49.06 -41.61
CA GLY A 585 18.99 -49.61 -41.21
C GLY A 585 19.96 -48.55 -40.69
N ARG A 586 19.43 -47.54 -39.99
CA ARG A 586 20.17 -46.37 -39.51
C ARG A 586 20.04 -46.21 -38.00
N TYR A 587 21.08 -45.65 -37.40
CA TYR A 587 21.06 -45.18 -36.03
C TYR A 587 20.46 -43.76 -36.02
N LEU A 588 19.37 -43.57 -35.26
CA LEU A 588 18.64 -42.32 -35.05
C LEU A 588 19.14 -41.61 -33.78
N SER A 589 18.73 -40.37 -33.53
CA SER A 589 19.05 -39.64 -32.29
C SER A 589 18.60 -40.40 -31.03
N PHE A 590 19.20 -40.09 -29.88
CA PHE A 590 18.72 -40.60 -28.59
C PHE A 590 18.53 -39.44 -27.61
N SER A 591 17.66 -39.65 -26.64
CA SER A 591 17.41 -38.71 -25.56
C SER A 591 17.49 -39.43 -24.23
N LEU A 592 18.08 -38.79 -23.23
CA LEU A 592 18.16 -39.29 -21.86
C LEU A 592 17.48 -38.29 -20.92
N HIS A 593 16.27 -38.63 -20.49
CA HIS A 593 15.46 -37.78 -19.63
C HIS A 593 15.52 -38.31 -18.20
N ARG A 594 16.20 -37.58 -17.30
CA ARG A 594 16.37 -38.01 -15.91
C ARG A 594 16.14 -36.94 -14.86
N ALA A 595 15.91 -35.70 -15.27
CA ALA A 595 15.60 -34.64 -14.34
C ALA A 595 14.09 -34.47 -14.18
N ARG A 596 13.64 -34.31 -12.95
CA ARG A 596 12.28 -33.91 -12.54
C ARG A 596 12.30 -33.35 -11.13
N GLY A 597 11.60 -32.28 -10.83
CA GLY A 597 11.48 -31.84 -9.45
C GLY A 597 10.52 -32.73 -8.64
N GLY A 598 10.83 -33.02 -7.38
CA GLY A 598 9.85 -33.58 -6.44
C GLY A 598 8.99 -32.46 -5.85
N GLY A 599 7.70 -32.70 -5.64
CA GLY A 599 6.82 -31.71 -4.99
C GLY A 599 7.21 -31.48 -3.53
N GLY A 600 6.95 -30.27 -3.02
CA GLY A 600 7.11 -29.95 -1.60
C GLY A 600 6.10 -30.70 -0.73
N GLY A 601 6.53 -31.21 0.42
CA GLY A 601 5.65 -31.82 1.42
C GLY A 601 4.92 -30.75 2.24
N GLY A 602 3.60 -30.88 2.35
CA GLY A 602 2.81 -30.10 3.28
C GLY A 602 2.99 -30.60 4.71
N PHE A 603 2.25 -30.01 5.64
CA PHE A 603 2.31 -30.43 7.04
C PHE A 603 1.72 -31.83 7.28
N TRP A 604 0.72 -32.23 6.48
CA TRP A 604 0.01 -33.51 6.65
C TRP A 604 -0.07 -34.36 5.38
N SER A 605 0.21 -33.75 4.24
CA SER A 605 0.19 -34.41 2.95
C SER A 605 1.59 -34.38 2.36
N ASP A 606 2.02 -35.54 1.90
CA ASP A 606 3.26 -35.67 1.16
C ASP A 606 3.13 -34.89 -0.16
N GLY A 607 4.24 -34.32 -0.59
CA GLY A 607 4.38 -33.89 -1.96
C GLY A 607 4.32 -35.10 -2.87
N GLU A 608 3.80 -34.91 -4.07
CA GLU A 608 3.83 -35.95 -5.08
C GLU A 608 5.23 -36.04 -5.70
N GLN A 609 5.59 -37.26 -6.09
CA GLN A 609 6.77 -37.48 -6.90
C GLN A 609 6.51 -36.97 -8.33
N GLY A 610 7.51 -36.32 -8.92
CA GLY A 610 7.46 -36.01 -10.36
C GLY A 610 7.42 -37.27 -11.21
N TRP A 611 6.78 -37.17 -12.37
CA TRP A 611 6.68 -38.24 -13.34
C TRP A 611 7.99 -38.32 -14.14
N VAL A 612 8.56 -39.53 -14.26
CA VAL A 612 9.73 -39.72 -15.13
C VAL A 612 9.33 -39.62 -16.61
N PHE A 613 8.10 -40.06 -16.90
CA PHE A 613 7.44 -39.97 -18.18
C PHE A 613 5.93 -40.03 -17.95
N ASP A 614 5.18 -39.05 -18.42
CA ASP A 614 3.72 -39.14 -18.47
C ASP A 614 3.27 -39.82 -19.78
N PRO A 615 2.75 -41.07 -19.71
CA PRO A 615 2.27 -41.78 -20.90
C PRO A 615 1.02 -41.16 -21.52
N ASN A 616 0.34 -40.25 -20.81
CA ASN A 616 -0.78 -39.46 -21.32
C ASN A 616 -0.35 -38.05 -21.75
N GLY A 617 0.93 -37.72 -21.59
CA GLY A 617 1.48 -36.44 -22.00
C GLY A 617 1.28 -36.22 -23.50
N THR A 618 0.91 -34.99 -23.86
CA THR A 618 0.80 -34.59 -25.26
C THR A 618 1.77 -33.48 -25.56
N ASP A 619 2.33 -33.48 -26.77
CA ASP A 619 3.08 -32.34 -27.27
C ASP A 619 2.16 -31.11 -27.46
N PRO A 620 2.71 -29.90 -27.71
CA PRO A 620 1.88 -28.72 -27.99
C PRO A 620 0.97 -28.80 -29.24
N LEU A 621 1.03 -29.89 -30.02
CA LEU A 621 0.09 -30.18 -31.11
C LEU A 621 -1.03 -31.16 -30.70
N GLY A 622 -1.03 -31.66 -29.46
CA GLY A 622 -1.96 -32.68 -29.00
C GLY A 622 -1.61 -34.10 -29.45
N ASN A 623 -0.39 -34.35 -29.95
CA ASN A 623 0.05 -35.72 -30.24
C ASN A 623 0.54 -36.40 -28.94
N PRO A 624 0.21 -37.67 -28.71
CA PRO A 624 0.76 -38.42 -27.58
C PRO A 624 2.29 -38.47 -27.63
N LEU A 625 2.94 -38.21 -26.50
CA LEU A 625 4.35 -38.51 -26.32
C LEU A 625 4.55 -40.03 -26.36
N LEU A 626 5.53 -40.49 -27.13
CA LEU A 626 5.80 -41.93 -27.27
C LEU A 626 6.68 -42.42 -26.11
N GLU A 627 6.28 -43.52 -25.49
CA GLU A 627 7.05 -44.14 -24.42
C GLU A 627 8.42 -44.60 -24.93
N PRO A 628 9.53 -44.27 -24.23
CA PRO A 628 10.84 -44.70 -24.65
C PRO A 628 11.04 -46.21 -24.52
N THR A 629 11.77 -46.79 -25.47
CA THR A 629 11.97 -48.24 -25.61
C THR A 629 13.36 -48.67 -25.14
N ILE A 630 13.42 -49.64 -24.21
CA ILE A 630 14.67 -50.35 -23.84
C ILE A 630 14.73 -51.68 -24.60
N ASP A 631 15.55 -51.76 -25.65
CA ASP A 631 15.88 -53.00 -26.35
C ASP A 631 17.33 -53.42 -26.07
N SER A 632 17.48 -54.22 -25.01
CA SER A 632 18.77 -54.77 -24.58
C SER A 632 19.41 -55.72 -25.59
N THR A 633 18.63 -56.28 -26.52
CA THR A 633 19.12 -57.21 -27.56
C THR A 633 19.71 -56.42 -28.74
N ALA A 634 19.09 -55.30 -29.09
CA ALA A 634 19.59 -54.36 -30.10
C ALA A 634 20.59 -53.32 -29.56
N GLN A 635 20.88 -53.35 -28.25
CA GLN A 635 21.69 -52.33 -27.56
C GLN A 635 21.11 -50.91 -27.69
N VAL A 636 19.78 -50.79 -27.84
CA VAL A 636 19.05 -49.52 -27.83
C VAL A 636 18.61 -49.25 -26.41
N PHE A 637 19.01 -48.10 -25.87
CA PHE A 637 18.73 -47.74 -24.49
C PHE A 637 18.13 -46.33 -24.41
N GLU A 638 16.80 -46.24 -24.51
CA GLU A 638 16.07 -45.03 -24.12
C GLU A 638 15.66 -45.19 -22.66
N TYR A 639 16.26 -44.40 -21.77
CA TYR A 639 16.10 -44.58 -20.32
C TYR A 639 15.16 -43.53 -19.72
N ASN A 640 13.95 -43.95 -19.37
CA ASN A 640 13.06 -43.25 -18.44
C ASN A 640 12.76 -44.07 -17.17
N SER A 641 13.65 -45.00 -16.79
CA SER A 641 13.45 -45.86 -15.62
C SER A 641 14.15 -45.33 -14.35
N LEU A 642 13.56 -45.61 -13.18
CA LEU A 642 14.17 -45.48 -11.84
C LEU A 642 15.52 -46.22 -11.79
N TYR A 643 16.62 -45.51 -11.99
CA TYR A 643 17.96 -46.04 -11.73
C TYR A 643 18.42 -45.48 -10.38
N THR A 644 18.44 -46.32 -9.36
CA THR A 644 19.02 -45.99 -8.05
C THR A 644 20.55 -45.94 -8.17
N TRP A 645 21.09 -44.81 -8.64
CA TRP A 645 22.54 -44.55 -8.67
C TRP A 645 23.08 -44.11 -7.30
N ASP A 646 22.45 -44.62 -6.24
CA ASP A 646 22.63 -44.20 -4.86
C ASP A 646 23.73 -45.02 -4.18
N THR A 647 24.98 -44.89 -4.66
CA THR A 647 26.14 -45.56 -4.05
C THR A 647 26.94 -44.67 -3.11
N ARG A 648 26.52 -43.41 -2.88
CA ARG A 648 27.18 -42.49 -1.92
C ARG A 648 26.44 -42.37 -0.59
N VAL A 649 25.13 -42.58 -0.58
CA VAL A 649 24.31 -42.72 0.63
C VAL A 649 23.69 -44.11 0.58
N SER A 650 23.47 -44.74 1.71
CA SER A 650 22.95 -46.10 1.77
C SER A 650 21.46 -46.17 1.39
N GLY A 651 21.10 -45.95 0.11
CA GLY A 651 19.91 -46.50 -0.56
C GLY A 651 18.51 -46.26 0.02
N THR A 652 18.22 -45.15 0.71
CA THR A 652 16.91 -44.94 1.38
C THR A 652 15.97 -43.91 0.76
N VAL A 653 16.41 -43.03 -0.17
CA VAL A 653 15.53 -41.98 -0.75
C VAL A 653 15.61 -42.01 -2.29
N PRO A 654 14.50 -42.30 -3.00
CA PRO A 654 14.46 -42.24 -4.46
C PRO A 654 14.70 -40.82 -5.00
N ASP A 655 15.31 -40.73 -6.19
CA ASP A 655 15.52 -39.48 -6.92
C ASP A 655 14.19 -38.79 -7.25
N GLY A 656 14.12 -37.46 -7.03
CA GLY A 656 12.93 -36.63 -7.23
C GLY A 656 11.71 -37.03 -6.39
N ALA A 657 11.90 -37.70 -5.25
CA ALA A 657 10.83 -38.00 -4.30
C ALA A 657 10.06 -36.74 -3.88
N GLY A 658 8.78 -36.87 -3.53
CA GLY A 658 8.08 -35.78 -2.85
C GLY A 658 8.66 -35.54 -1.46
N GLY A 659 8.51 -34.31 -0.97
CA GLY A 659 8.72 -34.00 0.44
C GLY A 659 7.70 -34.73 1.31
N ASP A 660 8.10 -35.16 2.50
CA ASP A 660 7.30 -36.00 3.40
C ASP A 660 7.54 -35.50 4.83
N PHE A 661 6.60 -34.70 5.35
CA PHE A 661 6.73 -34.13 6.68
C PHE A 661 6.24 -35.13 7.74
N ASP A 662 7.18 -35.66 8.51
CA ASP A 662 6.85 -36.61 9.59
C ASP A 662 6.46 -35.86 10.86
N VAL A 663 5.15 -35.75 11.10
CA VAL A 663 4.57 -35.09 12.30
C VAL A 663 5.06 -35.73 13.60
N SER A 664 5.45 -37.01 13.61
CA SER A 664 5.98 -37.67 14.82
C SER A 664 7.31 -37.09 15.29
N LEU A 665 8.02 -36.36 14.42
CA LEU A 665 9.24 -35.63 14.75
C LEU A 665 8.97 -34.39 15.60
N LYS A 666 7.71 -33.95 15.77
CA LYS A 666 7.32 -32.78 16.58
C LYS A 666 6.04 -33.03 17.40
N PRO A 667 6.14 -33.40 18.69
CA PRO A 667 4.98 -33.49 19.59
C PRO A 667 4.60 -32.11 20.15
N GLY A 668 3.32 -31.70 20.10
CA GLY A 668 2.87 -30.48 20.79
C GLY A 668 1.63 -29.78 20.22
N ILE A 669 1.30 -28.64 20.86
CA ILE A 669 0.19 -27.72 20.52
C ILE A 669 0.54 -26.96 19.25
N GLU A 670 -0.35 -26.94 18.26
CA GLU A 670 -0.08 -26.24 17.00
C GLU A 670 -0.41 -24.75 17.13
N THR A 671 0.62 -23.92 17.20
CA THR A 671 0.51 -22.45 17.27
C THR A 671 1.35 -21.80 16.17
N LEU A 672 1.02 -20.54 15.85
CA LEU A 672 1.79 -19.64 15.00
C LEU A 672 2.83 -18.82 15.78
N GLU A 673 3.07 -19.18 17.05
CA GLU A 673 4.06 -18.49 17.89
C GLU A 673 5.48 -18.90 17.51
N PRO A 674 6.34 -17.96 17.10
CA PRO A 674 7.68 -18.25 16.61
C PRO A 674 8.72 -18.52 17.71
N SER A 675 8.33 -19.17 18.81
CA SER A 675 9.22 -19.32 19.97
C SER A 675 10.59 -19.87 19.54
N THR A 676 11.65 -19.20 20.02
CA THR A 676 13.06 -19.43 19.67
C THR A 676 13.61 -20.83 20.00
N THR A 677 12.77 -21.73 20.51
CA THR A 677 13.11 -23.14 20.65
C THR A 677 12.58 -23.89 19.43
N ALA A 678 13.48 -24.56 18.70
CA ALA A 678 13.21 -25.32 17.48
C ALA A 678 12.21 -26.50 17.64
N THR A 679 11.34 -26.46 18.66
CA THR A 679 10.50 -27.56 19.15
C THR A 679 9.00 -27.24 19.18
N SER A 680 8.51 -26.02 18.92
CA SER A 680 7.08 -25.66 19.01
C SER A 680 6.36 -25.27 17.70
N ASN A 681 7.06 -25.23 16.56
CA ASN A 681 6.54 -24.58 15.35
C ASN A 681 5.72 -25.54 14.48
N LEU A 682 4.40 -25.53 14.61
CA LEU A 682 3.52 -26.46 13.90
C LEU A 682 2.57 -25.78 12.89
N LEU A 683 2.50 -24.45 12.83
CA LEU A 683 1.69 -23.72 11.85
C LEU A 683 2.55 -22.64 11.19
N ILE A 684 3.60 -23.01 10.45
CA ILE A 684 4.39 -22.05 9.66
C ILE A 684 4.28 -22.50 8.20
N GLY A 685 4.45 -21.57 7.26
CA GLY A 685 4.22 -21.76 5.82
C GLY A 685 4.78 -23.05 5.22
N GLY A 686 4.19 -23.42 4.09
CA GLY A 686 4.48 -24.63 3.33
C GLY A 686 5.93 -24.73 2.88
N SER A 687 6.33 -25.92 2.47
CA SER A 687 7.65 -26.17 1.92
C SER A 687 7.74 -25.73 0.46
N GLY A 688 8.96 -25.38 0.04
CA GLY A 688 9.27 -25.18 -1.37
C GLY A 688 9.33 -26.50 -2.14
N GLY A 689 8.96 -26.45 -3.41
CA GLY A 689 9.11 -27.55 -4.35
C GLY A 689 10.58 -27.79 -4.71
N GLY A 690 10.93 -29.03 -4.99
CA GLY A 690 12.27 -29.40 -5.42
C GLY A 690 12.50 -29.01 -6.88
N ALA A 691 13.71 -28.55 -7.20
CA ALA A 691 14.04 -28.22 -8.58
C ALA A 691 14.33 -29.46 -9.41
N ALA A 692 14.18 -29.32 -10.73
CA ALA A 692 14.68 -30.33 -11.64
C ALA A 692 16.19 -30.20 -11.87
N GLY A 693 16.87 -31.32 -12.00
CA GLY A 693 18.22 -31.35 -12.56
C GLY A 693 18.25 -30.96 -14.05
N MET A 694 19.44 -30.99 -14.63
CA MET A 694 19.58 -30.87 -16.08
C MET A 694 19.21 -32.18 -16.81
N SER A 695 18.76 -32.08 -18.06
CA SER A 695 18.55 -33.22 -18.96
C SER A 695 19.61 -33.27 -20.06
N GLN A 696 19.82 -34.44 -20.66
CA GLN A 696 20.83 -34.64 -21.72
C GLN A 696 20.23 -35.25 -22.99
N HIS A 697 20.57 -34.65 -24.13
CA HIS A 697 20.24 -35.11 -25.46
C HIS A 697 21.51 -35.38 -26.23
N GLY A 698 21.52 -36.39 -27.11
CA GLY A 698 22.63 -36.50 -28.02
C GLY A 698 22.26 -37.02 -29.40
N SER A 699 23.09 -36.63 -30.36
CA SER A 699 22.93 -36.96 -31.76
C SER A 699 24.11 -37.77 -32.26
N TRP A 700 23.80 -38.63 -33.24
CA TRP A 700 24.80 -39.37 -33.97
C TRP A 700 25.19 -38.60 -35.25
N ASN A 701 26.48 -38.51 -35.51
CA ASN A 701 26.99 -37.96 -36.76
C ASN A 701 27.15 -39.09 -37.77
N ALA A 702 26.52 -38.93 -38.94
CA ALA A 702 26.50 -39.92 -40.02
C ALA A 702 27.83 -39.99 -40.80
N ALA A 703 28.96 -39.83 -40.13
CA ALA A 703 30.26 -39.98 -40.75
C ALA A 703 30.40 -41.44 -41.25
N PRO A 704 30.81 -41.67 -42.51
CA PRO A 704 30.89 -43.00 -43.13
C PRO A 704 31.79 -44.02 -42.38
N SER A 705 32.58 -43.57 -41.41
CA SER A 705 33.51 -44.39 -40.61
C SER A 705 33.01 -44.74 -39.20
N ALA A 706 31.86 -44.24 -38.75
CA ALA A 706 31.34 -44.52 -37.40
C ALA A 706 30.56 -45.85 -37.37
N THR A 707 31.26 -46.97 -37.21
CA THR A 707 30.69 -48.32 -37.38
C THR A 707 29.77 -48.85 -36.26
N ARG A 708 29.32 -48.04 -35.28
CA ARG A 708 28.54 -48.57 -34.12
C ARG A 708 27.45 -47.67 -33.51
N GLY A 709 26.96 -46.62 -34.16
CA GLY A 709 25.87 -45.80 -33.55
C GLY A 709 26.25 -45.13 -32.23
N THR A 710 27.56 -44.97 -31.98
CA THR A 710 28.09 -44.28 -30.78
C THR A 710 27.82 -42.79 -30.87
N LEU A 711 27.37 -42.23 -29.75
CA LEU A 711 26.99 -40.82 -29.61
C LEU A 711 28.17 -39.89 -29.86
N ASP A 712 27.98 -38.90 -30.74
CA ASP A 712 29.07 -38.02 -31.21
C ASP A 712 29.01 -36.63 -30.55
N THR A 713 27.81 -36.09 -30.33
CA THR A 713 27.60 -34.81 -29.63
C THR A 713 26.50 -34.96 -28.58
N TYR A 714 26.66 -34.35 -27.42
CA TYR A 714 25.61 -34.20 -26.42
C TYR A 714 25.33 -32.72 -26.16
N ARG A 715 24.06 -32.44 -25.90
CA ARG A 715 23.51 -31.14 -25.57
C ARG A 715 22.77 -31.30 -24.27
N THR A 716 22.80 -30.29 -23.44
CA THR A 716 22.11 -30.37 -22.18
C THR A 716 21.20 -29.19 -21.98
N CYS A 717 20.11 -29.47 -21.30
CA CYS A 717 19.06 -28.52 -21.00
C CYS A 717 19.07 -28.26 -19.50
N ASP A 718 18.84 -27.01 -19.14
CA ASP A 718 18.62 -26.58 -17.77
C ASP A 718 17.36 -27.24 -17.19
N GLY A 719 17.33 -27.37 -15.88
CA GLY A 719 16.15 -27.81 -15.14
C GLY A 719 15.28 -26.62 -14.71
N GLY A 720 13.97 -26.81 -14.64
CA GLY A 720 13.05 -25.85 -14.04
C GLY A 720 13.26 -25.69 -12.53
N GLY A 721 13.07 -24.47 -12.04
CA GLY A 721 13.07 -24.17 -10.60
C GLY A 721 11.82 -24.74 -9.92
N GLY A 722 11.92 -25.05 -8.63
CA GLY A 722 10.77 -25.47 -7.83
C GLY A 722 9.90 -24.27 -7.41
N GLY A 723 8.60 -24.47 -7.25
CA GLY A 723 7.68 -23.43 -6.77
C GLY A 723 7.84 -23.13 -5.27
N GLY A 724 7.50 -21.92 -4.84
CA GLY A 724 7.57 -21.52 -3.43
C GLY A 724 6.45 -22.14 -2.60
N GLY A 725 6.70 -22.43 -1.33
CA GLY A 725 5.66 -22.88 -0.40
C GLY A 725 4.70 -21.75 0.00
N GLY A 726 3.43 -22.08 0.22
CA GLY A 726 2.42 -21.12 0.68
C GLY A 726 2.75 -20.52 2.05
N GLY A 727 2.27 -19.31 2.33
CA GLY A 727 2.57 -18.59 3.57
C GLY A 727 1.88 -19.15 4.82
N GLY A 728 2.36 -18.72 5.98
CA GLY A 728 1.65 -18.83 7.25
C GLY A 728 0.78 -17.59 7.49
N LEU A 729 -0.48 -17.79 7.88
CA LEU A 729 -1.44 -16.73 8.18
C LEU A 729 -2.16 -16.98 9.50
N GLN A 730 -2.18 -16.00 10.39
CA GLN A 730 -3.02 -15.96 11.57
C GLN A 730 -4.06 -14.84 11.42
N LEU A 731 -5.32 -15.19 11.62
CA LEU A 731 -6.43 -14.24 11.75
C LEU A 731 -7.00 -14.38 13.15
N HIS A 732 -6.92 -13.31 13.93
CA HIS A 732 -7.48 -13.28 15.27
C HIS A 732 -8.51 -12.17 15.40
N GLY A 733 -9.80 -12.54 15.47
CA GLY A 733 -10.90 -11.60 15.71
C GLY A 733 -11.41 -11.67 17.15
N GLY A 734 -11.30 -10.55 17.88
CA GLY A 734 -11.89 -10.42 19.22
C GLY A 734 -13.41 -10.25 19.19
N GLY A 735 -13.96 -9.73 18.09
CA GLY A 735 -15.40 -9.56 17.82
C GLY A 735 -15.88 -10.42 16.64
N ARG A 736 -16.69 -9.82 15.75
CA ARG A 736 -17.29 -10.48 14.58
C ARG A 736 -16.23 -10.97 13.58
N PHE A 737 -16.44 -12.14 13.00
CA PHE A 737 -15.61 -12.67 11.91
C PHE A 737 -16.47 -13.04 10.70
N ALA A 738 -16.17 -12.45 9.54
CA ALA A 738 -16.87 -12.67 8.28
C ALA A 738 -15.90 -12.74 7.09
N VAL A 739 -16.08 -13.73 6.22
CA VAL A 739 -15.28 -13.91 5.00
C VAL A 739 -16.20 -14.28 3.83
N SER A 740 -16.36 -13.34 2.91
CA SER A 740 -17.09 -13.51 1.65
C SER A 740 -16.18 -13.45 0.42
N GLY A 741 -14.96 -12.92 0.59
CA GLY A 741 -13.89 -12.90 -0.40
C GLY A 741 -13.02 -14.17 -0.38
N LEU A 742 -11.79 -14.08 -0.87
CA LEU A 742 -10.82 -15.19 -0.92
C LEU A 742 -9.68 -14.98 0.08
N VAL A 743 -9.35 -15.98 0.88
CA VAL A 743 -8.14 -16.07 1.70
C VAL A 743 -7.30 -17.22 1.15
N SER A 744 -6.13 -16.92 0.57
CA SER A 744 -5.30 -17.94 -0.10
C SER A 744 -3.92 -18.03 0.55
N ALA A 745 -3.49 -19.25 0.83
CA ALA A 745 -2.14 -19.61 1.21
C ALA A 745 -1.63 -20.75 0.33
N ASN A 746 -1.82 -20.63 -0.99
CA ASN A 746 -1.49 -21.70 -1.93
C ASN A 746 0.03 -21.85 -2.10
N GLY A 747 0.46 -23.03 -2.52
CA GLY A 747 1.81 -23.25 -3.02
C GLY A 747 1.96 -22.75 -4.45
N GLY A 748 3.14 -22.26 -4.79
CA GLY A 748 3.51 -21.85 -6.13
C GLY A 748 3.76 -23.03 -7.05
N GLY A 749 3.43 -22.89 -8.33
CA GLY A 749 3.72 -23.90 -9.36
C GLY A 749 5.21 -24.03 -9.63
N GLY A 750 5.64 -25.24 -10.01
CA GLY A 750 6.99 -25.47 -10.48
C GLY A 750 7.25 -24.89 -11.88
N GLY A 751 8.49 -24.53 -12.16
CA GLY A 751 8.90 -23.93 -13.43
C GLY A 751 8.63 -24.89 -14.59
N SER A 752 7.91 -24.41 -15.59
CA SER A 752 7.57 -25.15 -16.81
C SER A 752 8.48 -24.75 -17.97
N SER A 753 8.70 -25.68 -18.90
CA SER A 753 9.43 -25.41 -20.14
C SER A 753 8.64 -24.44 -21.02
N THR A 754 9.22 -23.30 -21.38
CA THR A 754 8.61 -22.36 -22.35
C THR A 754 8.26 -23.03 -23.68
N PHE A 755 9.03 -24.04 -24.12
CA PHE A 755 8.74 -24.82 -25.32
C PHE A 755 7.39 -25.53 -25.26
N MET A 756 6.99 -26.03 -24.10
CA MET A 756 5.68 -26.67 -23.90
C MET A 756 4.53 -25.66 -23.95
N LEU A 757 4.81 -24.38 -23.73
CA LEU A 757 3.82 -23.32 -23.65
C LEU A 757 3.66 -22.55 -24.98
N ASP A 758 4.74 -22.37 -25.76
CA ASP A 758 4.77 -21.41 -26.87
C ASP A 758 4.89 -22.01 -28.30
N VAL A 759 5.43 -23.22 -28.49
CA VAL A 759 5.80 -23.69 -29.84
C VAL A 759 4.94 -24.87 -30.31
N PRO A 760 4.18 -24.76 -31.42
CA PRO A 760 3.55 -25.90 -32.07
C PRO A 760 4.64 -26.90 -32.50
N TYR A 761 4.64 -28.10 -31.91
CA TYR A 761 5.54 -29.19 -32.29
C TYR A 761 5.47 -29.44 -33.81
N SER A 762 6.50 -29.95 -34.46
CA SER A 762 6.34 -30.53 -35.79
C SER A 762 7.36 -31.65 -35.99
N PRO A 763 7.01 -32.78 -36.65
CA PRO A 763 7.94 -33.90 -36.81
C PRO A 763 9.27 -33.53 -37.52
N PRO A 764 9.29 -32.66 -38.54
CA PRO A 764 10.55 -32.16 -39.09
C PRO A 764 11.36 -31.32 -38.08
N ASN A 765 10.70 -30.51 -37.25
CA ASN A 765 11.36 -29.69 -36.25
C ASN A 765 11.89 -30.53 -35.09
N ALA A 766 11.18 -31.57 -34.65
CA ALA A 766 11.62 -32.45 -33.57
C ALA A 766 12.87 -33.26 -33.92
N VAL A 767 12.98 -33.72 -35.17
CA VAL A 767 14.13 -34.50 -35.64
C VAL A 767 15.33 -33.60 -35.99
N THR A 768 15.08 -32.39 -36.53
CA THR A 768 16.14 -31.47 -36.95
C THR A 768 16.63 -30.57 -35.81
N LEU A 769 15.75 -30.23 -34.86
CA LEU A 769 16.06 -29.41 -33.69
C LEU A 769 16.37 -30.27 -32.46
N GLY A 770 15.79 -31.46 -32.32
CA GLY A 770 15.77 -32.26 -31.08
C GLY A 770 14.87 -31.56 -30.06
N PRO A 771 13.74 -32.15 -29.59
CA PRO A 771 12.94 -31.50 -28.55
C PRO A 771 13.86 -31.18 -27.36
N PRO A 772 13.70 -30.01 -26.74
CA PRO A 772 14.42 -29.70 -25.52
C PRO A 772 14.13 -30.79 -24.47
N GLY A 773 15.08 -31.03 -23.57
CA GLY A 773 14.97 -32.03 -22.51
C GLY A 773 14.49 -31.46 -21.20
N ASP A 774 14.11 -30.20 -21.21
CA ASP A 774 13.80 -29.41 -20.03
C ASP A 774 12.86 -30.17 -19.11
N ALA A 775 13.23 -30.17 -17.84
CA ALA A 775 12.50 -30.86 -16.82
C ALA A 775 11.67 -29.87 -16.01
N GLY A 776 10.43 -30.26 -15.72
CA GLY A 776 9.57 -29.45 -14.87
C GLY A 776 10.06 -29.46 -13.42
N GLY A 777 10.13 -28.29 -12.79
CA GLY A 777 10.36 -28.18 -11.35
C GLY A 777 9.14 -28.66 -10.55
N GLY A 778 9.33 -29.06 -9.29
CA GLY A 778 8.25 -29.48 -8.41
C GLY A 778 7.44 -28.28 -7.90
N GLY A 779 6.15 -28.46 -7.67
CA GLY A 779 5.30 -27.45 -7.02
C GLY A 779 5.59 -27.33 -5.52
N GLY A 780 5.45 -26.12 -4.98
CA GLY A 780 5.53 -25.88 -3.54
C GLY A 780 4.26 -26.34 -2.83
N SER A 781 4.36 -26.69 -1.54
CA SER A 781 3.18 -27.12 -0.79
C SER A 781 2.29 -25.93 -0.40
N GLY A 782 1.02 -26.18 -0.13
CA GLY A 782 0.13 -25.21 0.51
C GLY A 782 0.64 -24.79 1.90
N GLY A 783 0.24 -23.60 2.33
CA GLY A 783 0.61 -22.97 3.58
C GLY A 783 -0.26 -23.38 4.77
N SER A 784 -0.21 -22.59 5.84
CA SER A 784 -0.98 -22.86 7.06
C SER A 784 -1.78 -21.63 7.48
N ILE A 785 -3.08 -21.82 7.75
CA ILE A 785 -3.98 -20.74 8.21
C ILE A 785 -4.54 -21.09 9.59
N LEU A 786 -4.38 -20.19 10.55
CA LEU A 786 -5.02 -20.26 11.87
C LEU A 786 -6.08 -19.17 11.97
N VAL A 787 -7.31 -19.56 12.28
CA VAL A 787 -8.43 -18.66 12.52
C VAL A 787 -8.85 -18.78 13.98
N GLU A 788 -8.62 -17.73 14.75
CA GLU A 788 -9.02 -17.60 16.16
C GLU A 788 -10.12 -16.55 16.28
N VAL A 789 -11.32 -16.96 16.70
CA VAL A 789 -12.48 -16.06 16.77
C VAL A 789 -13.24 -16.23 18.08
N ASN A 790 -13.51 -15.09 18.73
CA ASN A 790 -14.13 -15.08 20.05
C ASN A 790 -15.67 -14.99 19.98
N ASP A 791 -16.27 -14.46 18.91
CA ASP A 791 -17.75 -14.34 18.77
C ASP A 791 -18.38 -15.34 17.76
N GLY A 792 -17.59 -16.35 17.32
CA GLY A 792 -18.04 -17.37 16.37
C GLY A 792 -17.87 -16.98 14.89
N LEU A 793 -18.17 -17.92 13.98
CA LEU A 793 -18.15 -17.72 12.52
C LEU A 793 -19.56 -17.34 12.04
N GLU A 794 -19.85 -16.05 11.87
CA GLU A 794 -21.22 -15.60 11.55
C GLU A 794 -21.55 -15.71 10.06
N GLU A 795 -20.60 -15.39 9.16
CA GLU A 795 -20.85 -15.30 7.71
C GLU A 795 -19.59 -15.68 6.91
N VAL A 796 -19.42 -16.98 6.63
CA VAL A 796 -18.33 -17.49 5.80
C VAL A 796 -18.89 -18.17 4.55
N GLY A 797 -18.44 -17.73 3.37
CA GLY A 797 -18.83 -18.34 2.09
C GLY A 797 -18.22 -19.74 1.90
N ALA A 798 -18.72 -20.49 0.91
CA ALA A 798 -18.10 -21.77 0.54
C ALA A 798 -16.80 -21.55 -0.25
N ASP A 799 -15.80 -22.42 -0.04
CA ASP A 799 -14.50 -22.41 -0.73
C ASP A 799 -13.74 -21.07 -0.68
N VAL A 800 -13.97 -20.28 0.38
CA VAL A 800 -13.35 -18.95 0.55
C VAL A 800 -11.94 -19.01 1.12
N ILE A 801 -11.50 -20.14 1.67
CA ILE A 801 -10.15 -20.36 2.16
C ILE A 801 -9.46 -21.40 1.27
N SER A 802 -8.33 -21.06 0.64
CA SER A 802 -7.58 -21.95 -0.24
C SER A 802 -6.19 -22.22 0.33
N VAL A 803 -5.82 -23.50 0.44
CA VAL A 803 -4.49 -23.96 0.88
C VAL A 803 -3.95 -25.04 -0.06
N GLU A 804 -4.21 -24.90 -1.34
CA GLU A 804 -3.79 -25.85 -2.37
C GLU A 804 -2.27 -25.92 -2.49
N GLY A 805 -1.75 -27.11 -2.78
CA GLY A 805 -0.37 -27.26 -3.24
C GLY A 805 -0.23 -26.78 -4.68
N GLY A 806 0.94 -26.27 -5.03
CA GLY A 806 1.27 -25.86 -6.39
C GLY A 806 1.41 -27.06 -7.31
N ALA A 807 1.02 -26.90 -8.57
CA ALA A 807 1.21 -27.92 -9.59
C ALA A 807 2.70 -28.11 -9.92
N GLY A 808 3.09 -29.34 -10.25
CA GLY A 808 4.40 -29.60 -10.84
C GLY A 808 4.53 -28.97 -12.22
N GLY A 809 5.71 -28.44 -12.53
CA GLY A 809 6.01 -27.84 -13.82
C GLY A 809 5.99 -28.87 -14.96
N LEU A 810 5.69 -28.40 -16.16
CA LEU A 810 5.65 -29.25 -17.35
C LEU A 810 7.03 -29.33 -18.02
N GLY A 811 7.65 -30.51 -17.98
CA GLY A 811 8.82 -30.83 -18.81
C GLY A 811 8.46 -31.14 -20.27
N SER A 812 9.40 -30.89 -21.19
CA SER A 812 9.20 -30.99 -22.64
C SER A 812 9.25 -32.41 -23.20
N ALA A 813 9.53 -33.40 -22.36
CA ALA A 813 9.57 -34.81 -22.72
C ALA A 813 8.72 -35.70 -21.80
N GLY A 814 7.70 -35.14 -21.15
CA GLY A 814 6.85 -35.86 -20.19
C GLY A 814 7.49 -36.07 -18.81
N ASN A 815 8.64 -35.45 -18.57
CA ASN A 815 9.35 -35.40 -17.30
C ASN A 815 8.82 -34.26 -16.42
N HIS A 816 7.56 -34.38 -16.01
CA HIS A 816 6.87 -33.38 -15.21
C HIS A 816 7.35 -33.38 -13.76
N GLY A 817 7.41 -32.21 -13.16
CA GLY A 817 7.64 -32.06 -11.73
C GLY A 817 6.48 -32.65 -10.92
N GLY A 818 6.74 -32.96 -9.65
CA GLY A 818 5.72 -33.41 -8.71
C GLY A 818 4.88 -32.25 -8.17
N SER A 819 3.60 -32.50 -7.89
CA SER A 819 2.71 -31.54 -7.25
C SER A 819 3.05 -31.37 -5.77
N GLY A 820 2.93 -30.16 -5.24
CA GLY A 820 3.08 -29.91 -3.80
C GLY A 820 1.92 -30.50 -3.00
N GLY A 821 2.17 -30.88 -1.75
CA GLY A 821 1.15 -31.29 -0.80
C GLY A 821 0.22 -30.12 -0.45
N SER A 822 -1.03 -30.42 -0.07
CA SER A 822 -1.96 -29.44 0.50
C SER A 822 -1.47 -28.86 1.83
N GLY A 823 -1.91 -27.65 2.12
CA GLY A 823 -1.69 -26.98 3.39
C GLY A 823 -2.65 -27.41 4.50
N LEU A 824 -2.74 -26.60 5.56
CA LEU A 824 -3.55 -26.85 6.75
C LEU A 824 -4.36 -25.61 7.14
N VAL A 825 -5.62 -25.80 7.51
CA VAL A 825 -6.45 -24.77 8.15
C VAL A 825 -6.86 -25.25 9.53
N ARG A 826 -6.69 -24.41 10.56
CA ARG A 826 -7.13 -24.66 11.93
C ARG A 826 -8.09 -23.56 12.37
N PHE A 827 -9.24 -23.97 12.90
CA PHE A 827 -10.23 -23.08 13.49
C PHE A 827 -10.24 -23.23 15.02
N GLU A 828 -10.23 -22.10 15.70
CA GLU A 828 -10.40 -21.99 17.14
C GLU A 828 -11.52 -21.00 17.43
N THR A 829 -12.65 -21.51 17.90
CA THR A 829 -13.83 -20.70 18.21
C THR A 829 -14.16 -20.79 19.70
N LEU A 830 -14.78 -19.74 20.25
CA LEU A 830 -15.20 -19.73 21.65
C LEU A 830 -16.20 -20.85 21.98
N THR A 831 -17.11 -21.15 21.06
CA THR A 831 -18.14 -22.18 21.27
C THR A 831 -17.58 -23.59 21.08
N GLY A 832 -16.69 -23.77 20.10
CA GLY A 832 -16.20 -25.07 19.62
C GLY A 832 -17.33 -26.00 19.18
N SER A 833 -18.47 -25.43 18.74
CA SER A 833 -19.70 -26.15 18.42
C SER A 833 -19.97 -26.28 16.93
N GLU A 834 -19.16 -25.61 16.11
CA GLU A 834 -19.18 -25.67 14.65
C GLU A 834 -18.86 -27.10 14.18
N GLY A 835 -19.68 -27.63 13.27
CA GLY A 835 -19.48 -28.97 12.76
C GLY A 835 -18.30 -29.03 11.78
N LEU A 836 -17.49 -30.09 11.83
CA LEU A 836 -16.44 -30.32 10.83
C LEU A 836 -16.95 -30.22 9.37
N PRO A 837 -18.14 -30.72 9.00
CA PRO A 837 -18.67 -30.54 7.63
C PRO A 837 -18.96 -29.08 7.26
N GLU A 838 -19.34 -28.25 8.24
CA GLU A 838 -19.60 -26.82 8.02
C GLU A 838 -18.29 -26.08 7.78
N LEU A 839 -17.25 -26.41 8.55
CA LEU A 839 -15.91 -25.84 8.40
C LEU A 839 -15.21 -26.32 7.12
N ALA A 840 -15.38 -27.60 6.75
CA ALA A 840 -14.79 -28.18 5.56
C ALA A 840 -15.34 -27.54 4.27
N ALA A 841 -16.62 -27.12 4.27
CA ALA A 841 -17.21 -26.42 3.13
C ALA A 841 -16.62 -25.03 2.88
N LEU A 842 -15.84 -24.49 3.82
CA LEU A 842 -15.19 -23.17 3.70
C LEU A 842 -13.80 -23.27 3.05
N VAL A 843 -13.24 -24.48 2.97
CA VAL A 843 -11.82 -24.71 2.65
C VAL A 843 -11.66 -25.52 1.36
N ALA A 844 -10.82 -25.04 0.44
CA ALA A 844 -10.38 -25.74 -0.76
C ALA A 844 -8.90 -26.19 -0.64
N PRO A 845 -8.58 -27.45 -1.00
CA PRO A 845 -9.46 -28.49 -1.54
C PRO A 845 -10.29 -29.20 -0.45
N ASP A 846 -11.45 -29.74 -0.83
CA ASP A 846 -12.46 -30.37 0.04
C ASP A 846 -12.04 -31.69 0.73
N GLY A 847 -10.83 -32.17 0.44
CA GLY A 847 -10.23 -33.41 0.93
C GLY A 847 -9.63 -33.33 2.34
N ALA A 848 -10.22 -32.55 3.25
CA ALA A 848 -9.73 -32.41 4.61
C ALA A 848 -9.73 -33.77 5.36
N VAL A 849 -8.59 -34.14 5.93
CA VAL A 849 -8.49 -35.26 6.86
C VAL A 849 -9.02 -34.80 8.21
N ASP A 850 -10.07 -35.45 8.72
CA ASP A 850 -10.45 -35.38 10.14
C ASP A 850 -9.31 -36.01 10.95
N LEU A 851 -8.35 -35.18 11.31
CA LEU A 851 -7.36 -35.51 12.31
C LEU A 851 -8.15 -35.62 13.61
N ALA A 852 -8.51 -36.86 13.97
CA ALA A 852 -8.97 -37.18 15.31
C ALA A 852 -8.12 -36.34 16.28
N PRO A 853 -8.75 -35.48 17.12
CA PRO A 853 -8.10 -34.32 17.68
C PRO A 853 -6.73 -34.69 18.23
N VAL A 854 -5.70 -33.90 17.89
CA VAL A 854 -4.40 -34.00 18.57
C VAL A 854 -4.56 -33.63 20.06
N GLY A 855 -5.73 -33.15 20.48
CA GLY A 855 -6.21 -33.21 21.85
C GLY A 855 -6.62 -34.63 22.27
N GLN A 856 -6.22 -35.06 23.48
CA GLN A 856 -6.62 -36.36 24.02
C GLN A 856 -8.13 -36.63 23.79
N PRO A 857 -8.53 -37.85 23.37
CA PRO A 857 -9.92 -38.19 23.16
C PRO A 857 -10.80 -37.74 24.35
N GLY A 858 -11.75 -36.84 24.10
CA GLY A 858 -12.64 -36.28 25.14
C GLY A 858 -12.24 -34.91 25.68
N VAL A 859 -11.20 -34.26 25.15
CA VAL A 859 -10.83 -32.87 25.46
C VAL A 859 -11.11 -32.00 24.22
N PRO A 860 -11.93 -30.94 24.34
CA PRO A 860 -12.13 -29.99 23.24
C PRO A 860 -10.80 -29.38 22.78
N ASN A 861 -10.59 -29.23 21.46
CA ASN A 861 -9.55 -28.38 20.87
C ASN A 861 -9.94 -26.90 21.10
N ARG A 862 -9.93 -26.49 22.37
CA ARG A 862 -10.12 -25.12 22.82
C ARG A 862 -8.77 -24.60 23.28
N THR A 863 -8.04 -23.95 22.38
CA THR A 863 -7.04 -22.99 22.85
C THR A 863 -7.79 -21.69 23.05
N ALA A 864 -7.87 -21.27 24.31
CA ALA A 864 -8.06 -19.85 24.59
C ALA A 864 -6.66 -19.30 24.86
N GLN A 865 -6.42 -18.06 24.43
CA GLN A 865 -5.08 -17.49 24.35
C GLN A 865 -4.40 -17.46 25.70
N ALA A 866 -3.14 -17.91 25.73
CA ALA A 866 -2.30 -17.74 26.89
C ALA A 866 -2.01 -16.25 27.10
N ALA A 867 -2.12 -15.81 28.34
CA ALA A 867 -1.80 -14.47 28.78
C ALA A 867 -0.30 -14.18 28.77
N GLN A 868 0.52 -15.04 28.16
CA GLN A 868 1.93 -14.80 27.89
C GLN A 868 2.19 -15.16 26.43
N ILE A 869 2.37 -14.15 25.58
CA ILE A 869 2.83 -14.30 24.20
C ILE A 869 4.23 -13.68 24.15
N LEU A 870 5.26 -14.50 23.98
CA LEU A 870 6.67 -14.07 24.11
C LEU A 870 7.22 -13.39 22.84
N ASP A 871 6.53 -13.50 21.70
CA ASP A 871 6.95 -12.96 20.41
C ASP A 871 5.79 -12.25 19.69
N GLY A 872 5.90 -10.93 19.54
CA GLY A 872 4.90 -10.12 18.82
C GLY A 872 4.68 -8.73 19.38
N ASP A 873 5.33 -8.40 20.49
CA ASP A 873 5.17 -7.09 21.10
C ASP A 873 5.69 -5.97 20.22
N ILE A 874 4.97 -4.85 20.23
CA ILE A 874 5.29 -3.69 19.42
C ILE A 874 6.11 -2.73 20.27
N THR A 875 7.29 -2.35 19.78
CA THR A 875 8.10 -1.31 20.43
C THR A 875 7.72 0.06 19.90
N LEU A 876 7.28 0.94 20.79
CA LEU A 876 6.98 2.34 20.49
C LEU A 876 7.85 3.23 21.39
N ASN A 877 8.79 3.97 20.78
CA ASN A 877 9.68 4.91 21.48
C ASN A 877 10.44 4.32 22.69
N GLY A 878 10.73 3.03 22.67
CA GLY A 878 11.48 2.32 23.73
C GLY A 878 10.62 1.57 24.73
N ASP A 879 9.30 1.72 24.70
CA ASP A 879 8.37 0.93 25.51
C ASP A 879 7.73 -0.18 24.68
N THR A 880 7.25 -1.23 25.35
CA THR A 880 6.69 -2.43 24.73
C THR A 880 5.17 -2.45 24.90
N ILE A 881 4.41 -2.60 23.81
CA ILE A 881 2.97 -2.87 23.83
C ILE A 881 2.80 -4.36 23.60
N ASN A 882 2.30 -5.05 24.62
CA ASN A 882 2.17 -6.51 24.58
C ASN A 882 1.14 -6.95 23.55
N SER A 883 1.50 -7.98 22.80
CA SER A 883 0.68 -8.54 21.72
C SER A 883 -0.58 -9.26 22.20
N ASN A 884 -0.60 -9.72 23.45
CA ASN A 884 -1.70 -10.43 24.09
C ASN A 884 -2.76 -9.51 24.73
N ALA A 885 -2.92 -8.29 24.23
CA ALA A 885 -3.90 -7.36 24.76
C ALA A 885 -5.33 -7.68 24.30
N SER A 886 -6.33 -7.14 25.02
CA SER A 886 -7.72 -7.13 24.58
C SER A 886 -8.45 -5.91 25.13
N GLY A 887 -9.60 -5.54 24.56
CA GLY A 887 -10.26 -4.32 25.02
C GLY A 887 -11.54 -3.99 24.27
N VAL A 888 -12.06 -2.80 24.56
CA VAL A 888 -13.33 -2.31 24.04
C VAL A 888 -13.24 -0.82 23.71
N ARG A 889 -14.14 -0.38 22.85
CA ARG A 889 -14.37 1.03 22.51
C ARG A 889 -15.82 1.39 22.83
N SER A 890 -16.02 2.59 23.37
CA SER A 890 -17.36 3.15 23.55
C SER A 890 -17.85 3.76 22.24
N LEU A 891 -19.18 3.84 22.09
CA LEU A 891 -19.79 4.80 21.17
C LEU A 891 -19.50 6.24 21.61
N TRP A 892 -19.86 7.18 20.76
CA TRP A 892 -19.76 8.60 21.08
C TRP A 892 -20.78 9.00 22.14
N PHE A 893 -20.28 9.48 23.27
CA PHE A 893 -21.07 10.18 24.26
C PHE A 893 -21.47 11.54 23.71
N LEU A 894 -22.77 11.79 23.68
CA LEU A 894 -23.34 13.06 23.26
C LEU A 894 -23.63 13.94 24.49
N ALA A 895 -23.19 15.19 24.44
CA ALA A 895 -23.62 16.20 25.40
C ALA A 895 -25.15 16.41 25.39
N PRO A 896 -25.74 16.88 26.50
CA PRO A 896 -27.09 17.45 26.50
C PRO A 896 -27.35 18.40 25.30
N GLU A 897 -28.59 18.41 24.79
CA GLU A 897 -28.96 19.19 23.60
C GLU A 897 -28.83 20.72 23.79
N ASP A 898 -28.86 21.18 25.03
CA ASP A 898 -28.72 22.59 25.42
C ASP A 898 -27.26 23.07 25.48
N LEU A 899 -26.28 22.18 25.36
CA LEU A 899 -24.86 22.51 25.27
C LEU A 899 -24.38 22.43 23.82
N LEU A 900 -23.59 23.41 23.39
CA LEU A 900 -23.04 23.47 22.03
C LEU A 900 -21.57 23.02 21.99
N GLN A 901 -20.83 23.14 23.09
CA GLN A 901 -19.43 22.72 23.21
C GLN A 901 -19.08 22.25 24.61
N LEU A 902 -18.08 21.37 24.71
CA LEU A 902 -17.57 20.82 25.96
C LEU A 902 -16.05 21.02 26.09
N PHE A 903 -15.61 21.10 27.35
CA PHE A 903 -14.23 21.13 27.78
C PHE A 903 -14.05 20.06 28.87
N ILE A 904 -13.06 19.19 28.75
CA ILE A 904 -12.84 18.15 29.76
C ILE A 904 -12.23 18.83 30.99
N ALA A 905 -12.90 18.76 32.13
CA ALA A 905 -12.38 19.27 33.39
C ALA A 905 -11.50 18.23 34.10
N GLY A 906 -11.79 16.95 33.88
CA GLY A 906 -10.96 15.84 34.35
C GLY A 906 -11.52 14.48 33.95
N TRP A 907 -10.79 13.42 34.28
CA TRP A 907 -11.27 12.06 34.06
C TRP A 907 -10.73 11.10 35.13
N THR A 908 -11.44 10.00 35.33
CA THR A 908 -11.09 8.95 36.29
C THR A 908 -11.50 7.58 35.75
N VAL A 909 -10.64 6.59 35.93
CA VAL A 909 -10.92 5.18 35.63
C VAL A 909 -10.79 4.39 36.92
N THR A 910 -11.89 3.77 37.36
CA THR A 910 -11.93 2.95 38.57
C THR A 910 -11.88 1.48 38.19
N CYS A 911 -10.91 0.76 38.75
CA CYS A 911 -10.73 -0.68 38.56
C CYS A 911 -10.89 -1.44 39.88
N GLU A 912 -11.42 -2.64 39.81
CA GLU A 912 -11.52 -3.59 40.91
C GLU A 912 -10.76 -4.88 40.56
N TYR A 913 -9.98 -5.40 41.51
CA TYR A 913 -9.29 -6.68 41.34
C TYR A 913 -9.24 -7.50 42.63
N SER A 914 -9.02 -8.80 42.49
CA SER A 914 -8.77 -9.71 43.62
C SER A 914 -7.70 -10.71 43.25
N THR A 915 -6.83 -11.04 44.21
CA THR A 915 -5.87 -12.15 44.13
C THR A 915 -6.41 -13.45 44.72
N GLY A 916 -7.74 -13.54 44.89
CA GLY A 916 -8.45 -14.63 45.57
C GLY A 916 -8.95 -14.29 46.98
N GLY A 917 -8.67 -13.07 47.45
CA GLY A 917 -9.10 -12.53 48.74
C GLY A 917 -10.16 -11.43 48.62
N ALA A 918 -10.12 -10.47 49.55
CA ALA A 918 -11.00 -9.30 49.49
C ALA A 918 -10.68 -8.44 48.25
N PRO A 919 -11.69 -7.85 47.58
CA PRO A 919 -11.48 -6.94 46.47
C PRO A 919 -10.61 -5.74 46.84
N GLN A 920 -9.81 -5.29 45.89
CA GLN A 920 -8.93 -4.13 45.97
C GLN A 920 -9.26 -3.17 44.82
N THR A 921 -9.01 -1.88 45.03
CA THR A 921 -9.36 -0.83 44.06
C THR A 921 -8.09 -0.16 43.55
N LEU A 922 -8.03 0.04 42.24
CA LEU A 922 -7.06 0.93 41.58
C LEU A 922 -7.81 2.07 40.92
N VAL A 923 -7.29 3.28 41.03
CA VAL A 923 -7.88 4.47 40.42
C VAL A 923 -6.81 5.15 39.60
N PHE A 924 -7.12 5.41 38.33
CA PHE A 924 -6.28 6.20 37.45
C PHE A 924 -6.99 7.50 37.12
N ASP A 925 -6.23 8.58 37.00
CA ASP A 925 -6.74 9.91 36.67
C ASP A 925 -5.70 10.67 35.83
N GLN A 926 -5.99 11.94 35.57
CA GLN A 926 -5.09 12.82 34.81
C GLN A 926 -3.70 13.03 35.45
N ASP A 927 -3.57 12.91 36.78
CA ASP A 927 -2.32 13.13 37.51
C ASP A 927 -1.51 11.82 37.60
N GLN A 928 -2.22 10.67 37.60
CA GLN A 928 -1.65 9.33 37.58
C GLN A 928 -2.22 8.51 36.41
N PRO A 929 -1.92 8.89 35.15
CA PRO A 929 -2.48 8.21 34.00
C PRO A 929 -1.88 6.79 33.86
N PRO A 930 -2.68 5.80 33.42
CA PRO A 930 -2.18 4.46 33.21
C PRO A 930 -1.19 4.48 32.04
N GLN A 931 0.00 3.92 32.23
CA GLN A 931 1.07 3.87 31.23
C GLN A 931 1.18 2.45 30.66
N PRO A 932 0.97 2.24 29.34
CA PRO A 932 1.19 0.94 28.73
C PRO A 932 2.66 0.51 28.91
N GLY A 933 2.96 -0.77 29.11
CA GLY A 933 4.28 -1.31 28.79
C GLY A 933 5.45 -1.04 29.74
N LEU A 934 5.24 -0.66 31.00
CA LEU A 934 6.30 -0.57 32.02
C LEU A 934 6.27 -1.78 32.97
N PRO A 935 7.00 -2.86 32.66
CA PRO A 935 7.09 -4.02 33.55
C PRO A 935 8.03 -3.80 34.76
N ASP A 936 8.81 -2.71 34.81
CA ASP A 936 9.91 -2.51 35.79
C ASP A 936 9.68 -1.37 36.81
N THR A 937 8.45 -0.85 36.93
CA THR A 937 8.08 0.05 38.03
C THR A 937 7.34 -0.73 39.13
N GLN A 938 7.46 -0.28 40.39
CA GLN A 938 6.85 -0.94 41.55
C GLN A 938 5.32 -1.09 41.49
N ASP A 939 4.65 -0.45 40.53
CA ASP A 939 3.23 -0.58 40.21
C ASP A 939 3.05 -0.82 38.69
N PRO A 940 2.86 -2.06 38.21
CA PRO A 940 2.56 -2.34 36.81
C PRO A 940 1.14 -1.87 36.48
N ASN A 941 0.96 -1.16 35.36
CA ASN A 941 -0.35 -0.70 34.92
C ASN A 941 -1.04 -1.78 34.07
N PRO A 942 -2.08 -2.46 34.57
CA PRO A 942 -2.73 -3.56 33.87
C PRO A 942 -3.60 -3.12 32.68
N ILE A 943 -3.79 -1.80 32.51
CA ILE A 943 -4.61 -1.22 31.45
C ILE A 943 -3.94 0.00 30.85
N TRP A 944 -4.48 0.45 29.72
CA TRP A 944 -4.35 1.82 29.24
C TRP A 944 -5.66 2.29 28.63
N ILE A 945 -5.84 3.61 28.56
CA ILE A 945 -7.05 4.26 28.04
C ILE A 945 -6.68 5.28 26.97
N GLY A 946 -7.50 5.35 25.92
CA GLY A 946 -7.41 6.38 24.90
C GLY A 946 -8.73 7.16 24.80
N PHE A 947 -8.64 8.45 24.48
CA PHE A 947 -9.79 9.33 24.26
C PHE A 947 -9.78 9.86 22.84
N GLN A 948 -10.97 10.08 22.27
CA GLN A 948 -11.12 10.74 20.99
C GLN A 948 -12.28 11.72 21.06
N THR A 949 -12.08 12.91 20.52
CA THR A 949 -13.07 14.00 20.53
C THR A 949 -13.52 14.33 19.12
N GLY A 950 -14.72 14.89 19.01
CA GLY A 950 -15.29 15.37 17.76
C GLY A 950 -16.45 16.31 18.01
N TRP A 951 -16.88 17.03 16.97
CA TRP A 951 -18.01 17.93 17.05
C TRP A 951 -19.19 17.41 16.23
N GLY A 952 -20.39 17.44 16.81
CA GLY A 952 -21.62 17.12 16.10
C GLY A 952 -22.79 17.97 16.62
N PRO A 953 -23.72 18.39 15.76
CA PRO A 953 -24.83 19.27 16.16
C PRO A 953 -25.76 18.59 17.18
N PRO A 954 -26.60 19.35 17.92
CA PRO A 954 -27.63 18.78 18.80
C PRO A 954 -28.46 17.68 18.12
N GLY A 955 -28.58 16.54 18.79
CA GLY A 955 -29.25 15.34 18.27
C GLY A 955 -28.43 14.47 17.31
N ALA A 956 -27.17 14.81 17.00
CA ALA A 956 -26.29 13.97 16.20
C ALA A 956 -25.88 12.68 16.95
N THR A 957 -25.74 11.59 16.21
CA THR A 957 -25.25 10.29 16.73
C THR A 957 -23.77 10.07 16.46
N GLU A 958 -23.20 10.80 15.50
CA GLU A 958 -21.78 10.78 15.11
C GLU A 958 -21.30 12.23 14.91
N PRO A 959 -20.00 12.52 15.13
CA PRO A 959 -19.43 13.82 14.83
C PRO A 959 -19.30 14.04 13.31
N ASP A 960 -19.13 15.30 12.92
CA ASP A 960 -18.66 15.63 11.57
C ASP A 960 -17.26 15.04 11.37
N PRO A 961 -17.03 14.21 10.34
CA PRO A 961 -15.75 13.55 10.11
C PRO A 961 -14.56 14.50 10.06
N LEU A 962 -14.75 15.74 9.60
CA LEU A 962 -13.68 16.75 9.50
C LEU A 962 -13.27 17.33 10.86
N THR A 963 -14.04 17.05 11.92
CA THR A 963 -13.80 17.56 13.28
C THR A 963 -13.30 16.47 14.23
N VAL A 964 -13.20 15.23 13.77
CA VAL A 964 -12.72 14.11 14.58
C VAL A 964 -11.23 14.27 14.81
N GLY A 965 -10.85 14.47 16.07
CA GLY A 965 -9.44 14.50 16.46
C GLY A 965 -8.81 13.11 16.42
N GLY A 966 -7.48 13.06 16.33
CA GLY A 966 -6.73 11.82 16.55
C GLY A 966 -6.94 11.28 17.97
N TRP A 967 -6.63 10.00 18.17
CA TRP A 967 -6.65 9.40 19.51
C TRP A 967 -5.59 10.04 20.42
N VAL A 968 -5.99 10.29 21.67
CA VAL A 968 -5.10 10.78 22.72
C VAL A 968 -4.96 9.72 23.78
N VAL A 969 -3.75 9.18 23.91
CA VAL A 969 -3.34 8.31 25.03
C VAL A 969 -2.56 9.18 26.02
N PRO A 970 -3.15 9.56 27.17
CA PRO A 970 -2.59 10.58 28.09
C PRO A 970 -1.12 10.39 28.49
N SER A 971 -0.63 9.15 28.50
CA SER A 971 0.72 8.77 28.92
C SER A 971 1.74 8.58 27.80
N ARG A 972 1.37 8.70 26.51
CA ARG A 972 2.24 8.26 25.38
C ARG A 972 2.48 9.27 24.26
N ASN A 973 1.64 10.27 24.11
CA ASN A 973 1.80 11.26 23.05
C ASN A 973 3.05 12.15 23.30
N PRO A 974 3.74 12.63 22.24
CA PRO A 974 5.11 13.12 22.34
C PRO A 974 5.25 14.31 23.29
N ALA A 975 6.36 14.29 24.05
CA ALA A 975 6.73 15.33 25.00
C ALA A 975 6.96 16.68 24.29
N GLY A 976 5.98 17.58 24.42
CA GLY A 976 6.04 18.91 23.81
C GLY A 976 4.72 19.68 23.84
N ILE A 977 3.58 18.98 23.98
CA ILE A 977 2.23 19.57 23.98
C ILE A 977 1.48 19.29 25.30
N GLY A 978 2.19 19.07 26.42
CA GLY A 978 1.58 18.94 27.76
C GLY A 978 0.64 17.73 27.91
N GLY A 979 1.15 16.52 27.67
CA GLY A 979 0.41 15.24 27.62
C GLY A 979 -0.77 15.09 28.60
N GLY A 980 -1.81 14.40 28.13
CA GLY A 980 -3.04 14.18 28.89
C GLY A 980 -4.15 15.15 28.52
N LEU A 981 -4.63 15.93 29.50
CA LEU A 981 -5.86 16.73 29.37
C LEU A 981 -5.78 17.82 28.29
N ALA A 982 -4.65 18.53 28.21
CA ALA A 982 -4.47 19.63 27.24
C ALA A 982 -4.55 19.15 25.78
N GLN A 983 -4.08 17.92 25.51
CA GLN A 983 -4.18 17.32 24.19
C GLN A 983 -5.60 16.90 23.83
N ILE A 984 -6.37 16.38 24.79
CA ILE A 984 -7.79 16.06 24.55
C ILE A 984 -8.58 17.35 24.27
N GLN A 985 -8.16 18.47 24.86
CA GLN A 985 -8.72 19.81 24.67
C GLN A 985 -8.16 20.58 23.44
N ALA A 986 -7.31 19.96 22.63
CA ALA A 986 -6.64 20.64 21.52
C ALA A 986 -7.60 21.12 20.40
N ASN A 987 -8.81 20.56 20.36
CA ASN A 987 -9.88 20.90 19.41
C ASN A 987 -11.15 21.34 20.15
N LEU A 988 -12.05 22.03 19.43
CA LEU A 988 -13.40 22.30 19.91
C LEU A 988 -14.29 21.07 19.67
N TRP A 989 -14.96 20.56 20.70
CA TRP A 989 -15.73 19.32 20.59
C TRP A 989 -17.04 19.37 21.39
N ARG A 990 -17.95 18.45 21.06
CA ARG A 990 -19.24 18.22 21.75
C ARG A 990 -19.49 16.74 22.03
N MET A 991 -18.71 15.88 21.38
CA MET A 991 -18.80 14.44 21.44
C MET A 991 -17.44 13.88 21.83
N LEU A 992 -17.46 12.84 22.65
CA LEU A 992 -16.27 12.15 23.14
C LEU A 992 -16.52 10.65 23.09
N ARG A 993 -15.50 9.87 22.79
CA ARG A 993 -15.49 8.43 23.06
C ARG A 993 -14.19 8.03 23.72
N PHE A 994 -14.17 6.85 24.32
CA PHE A 994 -12.97 6.27 24.89
C PHE A 994 -12.80 4.83 24.44
N GLN A 995 -11.60 4.30 24.69
CA GLN A 995 -11.33 2.87 24.60
C GLN A 995 -10.48 2.43 25.77
N VAL A 996 -10.74 1.22 26.28
CA VAL A 996 -10.00 0.62 27.39
C VAL A 996 -9.39 -0.68 26.90
N VAL A 997 -8.10 -0.84 27.15
CA VAL A 997 -7.34 -2.02 26.75
C VAL A 997 -6.63 -2.62 27.97
N PHE A 998 -6.74 -3.93 28.11
CA PHE A 998 -6.10 -4.75 29.13
C PHE A 998 -4.81 -5.35 28.59
N ASP A 999 -3.74 -5.20 29.35
CA ASP A 999 -2.47 -5.88 29.13
C ASP A 999 -2.48 -7.18 29.92
N GLN A 1000 -2.62 -8.31 29.23
CA GLN A 1000 -2.94 -9.58 29.89
C GLN A 1000 -1.75 -10.15 30.66
N ASP A 1001 -0.51 -9.84 30.26
CA ASP A 1001 0.69 -10.18 31.03
C ASP A 1001 0.68 -9.45 32.38
N LEU A 1002 0.40 -8.15 32.35
CA LEU A 1002 0.39 -7.32 33.56
C LEU A 1002 -0.81 -7.63 34.45
N VAL A 1003 -1.98 -7.92 33.86
CA VAL A 1003 -3.15 -8.40 34.60
C VAL A 1003 -2.82 -9.73 35.28
N ALA A 1004 -2.23 -10.69 34.56
CA ALA A 1004 -1.85 -11.99 35.10
C ALA A 1004 -0.83 -11.86 36.25
N ALA A 1005 0.17 -11.00 36.09
CA ALA A 1005 1.15 -10.69 37.13
C ALA A 1005 0.51 -10.06 38.37
N LEU A 1006 -0.49 -9.20 38.18
CA LEU A 1006 -1.20 -8.52 39.27
C LEU A 1006 -2.10 -9.46 40.07
N ILE A 1007 -2.91 -10.27 39.40
CA ILE A 1007 -3.95 -11.07 40.07
C ILE A 1007 -3.47 -12.47 40.49
N GLY A 1008 -2.38 -12.97 39.90
CA GLY A 1008 -1.82 -14.30 40.16
C GLY A 1008 -2.73 -15.45 39.70
N THR A 1009 -2.47 -16.66 40.19
CA THR A 1009 -3.08 -17.90 39.65
C THR A 1009 -4.23 -18.48 40.49
N HIS A 1010 -4.94 -17.66 41.26
CA HIS A 1010 -5.99 -18.16 42.17
C HIS A 1010 -7.36 -18.30 41.46
N PRO A 1011 -8.17 -19.36 41.69
CA PRO A 1011 -9.46 -19.56 40.99
C PRO A 1011 -10.49 -18.44 41.11
N ASN A 1012 -10.44 -17.68 42.20
CA ASN A 1012 -11.33 -16.54 42.46
C ASN A 1012 -10.68 -15.19 42.14
N ALA A 1013 -9.49 -15.17 41.54
CA ALA A 1013 -8.84 -13.93 41.14
C ALA A 1013 -9.52 -13.34 39.89
N TYR A 1014 -9.53 -12.01 39.77
CA TYR A 1014 -10.09 -11.29 38.62
C TYR A 1014 -9.55 -9.87 38.56
N PHE A 1015 -9.69 -9.25 37.39
CA PHE A 1015 -9.45 -7.82 37.16
C PHE A 1015 -10.56 -7.23 36.28
N ARG A 1016 -11.11 -6.08 36.67
CA ARG A 1016 -12.26 -5.43 36.03
C ARG A 1016 -12.15 -3.91 36.10
N VAL A 1017 -12.68 -3.22 35.10
CA VAL A 1017 -12.96 -1.78 35.16
C VAL A 1017 -14.43 -1.59 35.51
N THR A 1018 -14.71 -0.88 36.59
CA THR A 1018 -16.09 -0.69 37.10
C THR A 1018 -16.68 0.64 36.67
N GLU A 1019 -15.84 1.64 36.37
CA GLU A 1019 -16.31 2.96 35.98
C GLU A 1019 -15.27 3.69 35.13
N VAL A 1020 -15.72 4.32 34.04
CA VAL A 1020 -15.00 5.42 33.38
C VAL A 1020 -15.82 6.68 33.55
N ARG A 1021 -15.24 7.68 34.19
CA ARG A 1021 -15.85 8.97 34.45
C ARG A 1021 -15.07 10.08 33.76
N ILE A 1022 -15.77 10.95 33.04
CA ILE A 1022 -15.20 12.16 32.43
C ILE A 1022 -16.02 13.35 32.92
N ASP A 1023 -15.38 14.23 33.68
CA ASP A 1023 -15.98 15.50 34.11
C ASP A 1023 -15.77 16.57 33.03
N TRP A 1024 -16.79 17.39 32.78
CA TRP A 1024 -16.75 18.41 31.75
C TRP A 1024 -17.38 19.73 32.22
N SER A 1025 -16.96 20.82 31.59
CA SER A 1025 -17.68 22.09 31.57
C SER A 1025 -18.12 22.39 30.12
N GLY A 1026 -19.31 22.93 29.93
CA GLY A 1026 -19.88 23.14 28.60
C GLY A 1026 -20.63 24.45 28.47
N ASP A 1027 -20.63 24.99 27.25
CA ASP A 1027 -21.23 26.29 26.88
C ASP A 1027 -22.43 26.14 25.96
#